data_AF-A0A0E0JGU8-F1
#
_entry.id   AF-A0A0E0JGU8-F1
#
_cell.length_a   1.000
_cell.length_b   1.000
_cell.length_c   1.000
_cell.angle_alpha   90.00
_cell.angle_beta   90.00
_cell.angle_gamma   90.00
#
_symmetry.space_group_name_H-M   'P 1'
#
loop_
_entity.id
_entity.type
_entity.pdbx_description
1 polymer ?
#
loop_
_entity_poly.entity_id
_entity_poly.type
_entity_poly.pdbx_seq_one_letter_code
_entity_poly.pdbx_strand_id
1 'polypeptide(L)'
;MVPPPPPPAKPKTTKKDHVRLNNPFPRAVPSSSLRHRAAAPPLSFAPTSKLAHGAHDFPVGLHFRLRWDPYLGGAVSLAPRHGGGGGATMWETVPGVAFVSAASVETEADECRGSFALRDGRARLVPDRQRVDRIRALYRCDADADADLLRGAAFQHSEQTRFPVVVITGLVSAKKPTPSPPCLCGRRRATAAAGRPVLSTRYWILLEEKSDTQVAFRVKLGDYQWSCDHHDTHPSPSPSPSHLSPRAHLAGSILRLRLSSRVQRSSRNKKHKLSAAGVPVREDVAPLVPAAAAAEEEEEVFNRVFVTFASSRDERFYGFGEQFSRVEFKGKRVPVLVQEQGIGRGDQPITFAANLVSYRSGGNWSTTYAPSPFYMTSKMRSLYLEGYDYSIFDLTKPDRVQIQVYGSSVQGRILHGGSPTELITSYTESTGRPPVLPRWITSGAVVGMQGGTDAVRRVWKQLQDHDVPVSAFWLQDWVGQRKTSIGSQLWWNWEVDDDHYAGWTDLVRDLRRRGVRTMTYCNPCLVPMDKKANARRHLFEEAKKLGFLVKDAAGEPYMMPNTAFDVAMLDFTNPDARAWFKGEILAGMARGGAAGWMADFGEGLPLDARLHSEEDDDPVAAHNRYPELWARVNREFADEWRSGAHRRAADDADADVDGDLVFFVRAGFRESSRWAMLFWEGDQMVSWQENDGIKSSVVGLLAGGLSGFPLNHSDAGGYCTVDLPLLRYRRSEELLLRWMELSAFTVVFRTHEGNKPESNCQFYSNNRTLAHFARCAKIYKAWEFYRIQLVEGLPVARHLFLHYPEDQRVQKMTYQQFLVGTEMLVVPVLDKGRSTVTAYFPMPDGGSWKHIWTGDEFGDRRGGGAVGNGMSHGFEVEVEARIGFPAVFVRDGSIVGERICL
;
A
#
# COMPACT_ATOMS: atom_id res chain seq x y z
N MET A 1 -1.70 -31.13 -24.16
CA MET A 1 -1.42 -29.95 -23.32
C MET A 1 -2.33 -28.83 -23.82
N VAL A 2 -2.94 -28.05 -22.93
CA VAL A 2 -3.58 -26.79 -23.32
C VAL A 2 -2.47 -25.73 -23.37
N PRO A 3 -2.38 -24.84 -24.37
CA PRO A 3 -1.43 -23.73 -24.33
C PRO A 3 -1.70 -22.86 -23.10
N PRO A 4 -0.67 -22.19 -22.53
CA PRO A 4 -0.91 -21.19 -21.50
C PRO A 4 -1.81 -20.07 -22.06
N PRO A 5 -2.70 -19.48 -21.23
CA PRO A 5 -3.47 -18.31 -21.66
C PRO A 5 -2.51 -17.15 -22.01
N PRO A 6 -2.87 -16.28 -22.96
CA PRO A 6 -2.02 -15.14 -23.30
C PRO A 6 -1.81 -14.25 -22.06
N PRO A 7 -0.60 -13.71 -21.85
CA PRO A 7 -0.32 -12.85 -20.71
C PRO A 7 -1.20 -11.59 -20.75
N PRO A 8 -1.60 -11.05 -19.58
CA PRO A 8 -2.40 -9.82 -19.55
C PRO A 8 -1.62 -8.67 -20.20
N ALA A 9 -2.32 -7.81 -20.94
CA ALA A 9 -1.71 -6.67 -21.64
C ALA A 9 -0.95 -5.76 -20.64
N LYS A 10 0.39 -5.82 -20.68
CA LYS A 10 1.27 -5.12 -19.74
C LYS A 10 1.05 -3.59 -19.83
N PRO A 11 1.15 -2.84 -18.72
CA PRO A 11 0.95 -1.39 -18.73
C PRO A 11 1.86 -0.67 -19.73
N LYS A 12 1.32 0.33 -20.44
CA LYS A 12 2.11 1.20 -21.30
C LYS A 12 2.78 2.27 -20.43
N THR A 13 3.97 1.93 -19.92
CA THR A 13 4.77 2.79 -19.04
C THR A 13 5.38 3.96 -19.82
N THR A 14 5.14 5.18 -19.33
CA THR A 14 5.63 6.43 -19.92
C THR A 14 6.52 7.17 -18.92
N LYS A 15 7.83 7.03 -19.08
CA LYS A 15 8.84 7.76 -18.30
C LYS A 15 8.89 9.22 -18.75
N LYS A 16 9.17 10.14 -17.82
CA LYS A 16 9.27 11.58 -18.09
C LYS A 16 10.57 12.16 -17.59
N ASP A 17 11.60 12.00 -18.40
CA ASP A 17 12.90 12.62 -18.18
C ASP A 17 12.86 14.14 -18.43
N HIS A 18 13.87 14.84 -17.93
CA HIS A 18 13.90 16.28 -17.62
C HIS A 18 13.84 17.26 -18.82
N VAL A 19 13.33 16.85 -19.99
CA VAL A 19 13.37 17.60 -21.27
C VAL A 19 12.34 18.75 -21.35
N ARG A 20 11.48 18.92 -20.33
CA ARG A 20 10.53 20.03 -20.23
C ARG A 20 10.39 20.54 -18.80
N LEU A 21 9.96 21.79 -18.65
CA LEU A 21 9.49 22.36 -17.39
C LEU A 21 8.44 21.43 -16.76
N ASN A 22 8.74 20.89 -15.58
CA ASN A 22 7.84 19.99 -14.87
C ASN A 22 6.49 20.68 -14.65
N ASN A 23 5.38 19.96 -14.86
CA ASN A 23 4.07 20.45 -14.47
C ASN A 23 3.91 20.27 -12.95
N PRO A 24 3.89 21.36 -12.15
CA PRO A 24 3.86 21.28 -10.69
C PRO A 24 2.48 20.85 -10.14
N PHE A 25 1.47 20.80 -11.01
CA PHE A 25 0.19 20.15 -10.78
C PHE A 25 0.17 18.82 -11.54
N PRO A 26 0.87 17.76 -11.05
CA PRO A 26 0.80 16.45 -11.69
C PRO A 26 -0.67 16.06 -11.79
N ARG A 27 -1.12 15.70 -13.00
CA ARG A 27 -2.51 15.30 -13.23
C ARG A 27 -2.85 14.21 -12.22
N ALA A 28 -3.85 14.48 -11.38
CA ALA A 28 -4.42 13.48 -10.48
C ALA A 28 -4.65 12.19 -11.27
N VAL A 29 -4.47 11.03 -10.64
CA VAL A 29 -4.96 9.77 -11.19
C VAL A 29 -6.44 10.00 -11.51
N PRO A 30 -6.86 9.99 -12.79
CA PRO A 30 -8.16 10.53 -13.13
C PRO A 30 -9.26 9.75 -12.42
N SER A 31 -10.38 10.41 -12.15
CA SER A 31 -11.63 9.71 -11.83
C SER A 31 -12.23 9.02 -13.07
N SER A 32 -11.38 8.40 -13.90
CA SER A 32 -11.74 7.38 -14.90
C SER A 32 -12.16 6.07 -14.24
N SER A 33 -13.12 6.20 -13.30
CA SER A 33 -14.32 5.38 -13.38
C SER A 33 -14.71 5.15 -14.85
N LEU A 34 -15.13 3.93 -15.18
CA LEU A 34 -15.83 3.69 -16.43
C LEU A 34 -16.99 4.70 -16.51
N ARG A 35 -16.89 5.66 -17.44
CA ARG A 35 -17.86 6.74 -17.52
C ARG A 35 -19.21 6.18 -17.94
N HIS A 36 -20.10 5.90 -16.97
CA HIS A 36 -21.51 6.33 -16.91
C HIS A 36 -22.33 5.51 -15.89
N ARG A 37 -22.80 6.20 -14.84
CA ARG A 37 -24.08 6.00 -14.10
C ARG A 37 -24.46 4.64 -13.46
N ALA A 38 -23.85 3.51 -13.78
CA ALA A 38 -24.16 2.21 -13.16
C ALA A 38 -22.87 1.44 -12.84
N ALA A 39 -22.18 1.82 -11.76
CA ALA A 39 -20.89 1.22 -11.36
C ALA A 39 -20.98 -0.28 -11.04
N ALA A 40 -22.18 -0.79 -10.75
CA ALA A 40 -22.48 -2.21 -10.74
C ALA A 40 -23.79 -2.42 -11.54
N PRO A 41 -23.80 -3.27 -12.58
CA PRO A 41 -24.96 -3.51 -13.42
C PRO A 41 -26.10 -4.25 -12.68
N PRO A 42 -27.32 -4.36 -13.26
CA PRO A 42 -28.40 -5.14 -12.66
C PRO A 42 -28.04 -6.63 -12.54
N LEU A 43 -28.41 -7.21 -11.40
CA LEU A 43 -28.32 -8.65 -11.14
C LEU A 43 -29.45 -9.41 -11.86
N SER A 44 -29.25 -10.71 -12.07
CA SER A 44 -30.22 -11.60 -12.70
C SER A 44 -29.91 -13.07 -12.39
N PHE A 45 -30.89 -13.93 -12.64
CA PHE A 45 -30.83 -15.36 -12.31
C PHE A 45 -31.21 -16.19 -13.54
N ALA A 46 -30.63 -17.37 -13.69
CA ALA A 46 -31.00 -18.29 -14.77
C ALA A 46 -32.45 -18.80 -14.58
N PRO A 47 -33.32 -18.76 -15.61
CA PRO A 47 -34.74 -19.14 -15.49
C PRO A 47 -34.98 -20.57 -15.00
N THR A 48 -34.03 -21.47 -15.22
CA THR A 48 -34.07 -22.89 -14.84
C THR A 48 -33.40 -23.18 -13.48
N SER A 49 -32.91 -22.16 -12.77
CA SER A 49 -32.24 -22.35 -11.49
C SER A 49 -33.23 -22.62 -10.36
N LYS A 50 -32.93 -23.62 -9.51
CA LYS A 50 -33.72 -23.93 -8.29
C LYS A 50 -33.81 -22.76 -7.30
N LEU A 51 -33.00 -21.72 -7.49
CA LEU A 51 -33.00 -20.47 -6.75
C LEU A 51 -34.36 -19.75 -6.82
N ALA A 52 -35.22 -20.00 -7.81
CA ALA A 52 -36.49 -19.28 -7.97
C ALA A 52 -37.51 -19.40 -6.80
N HIS A 53 -37.25 -20.20 -5.75
CA HIS A 53 -38.24 -20.58 -4.73
C HIS A 53 -37.73 -20.47 -3.28
N GLY A 54 -37.88 -19.28 -2.69
CA GLY A 54 -37.58 -19.02 -1.28
C GLY A 54 -36.12 -18.71 -0.98
N ALA A 55 -35.86 -18.22 0.23
CA ALA A 55 -34.50 -17.97 0.69
C ALA A 55 -33.79 -19.27 1.06
N HIS A 56 -32.48 -19.34 0.79
CA HIS A 56 -31.66 -20.53 1.00
C HIS A 56 -30.39 -20.20 1.79
N ASP A 57 -30.15 -20.95 2.86
CA ASP A 57 -28.93 -20.90 3.65
C ASP A 57 -28.01 -22.06 3.21
N PHE A 58 -26.82 -21.76 2.69
CA PHE A 58 -25.79 -22.72 2.30
C PHE A 58 -24.68 -22.75 3.38
N PRO A 59 -24.27 -23.93 3.90
CA PRO A 59 -23.15 -24.02 4.84
C PRO A 59 -21.81 -23.69 4.15
N VAL A 60 -20.98 -22.90 4.83
CA VAL A 60 -19.57 -22.64 4.48
C VAL A 60 -18.74 -23.12 5.66
N GLY A 61 -18.11 -24.29 5.51
CA GLY A 61 -17.47 -25.02 6.59
C GLY A 61 -18.45 -25.40 7.71
N LEU A 62 -17.93 -25.39 8.95
CA LEU A 62 -18.66 -25.73 10.18
C LEU A 62 -19.24 -24.49 10.86
N HIS A 63 -18.62 -23.32 10.66
CA HIS A 63 -18.88 -22.11 11.44
C HIS A 63 -19.71 -21.06 10.70
N PHE A 64 -19.71 -21.05 9.36
CA PHE A 64 -20.34 -19.99 8.56
C PHE A 64 -21.47 -20.47 7.65
N ARG A 65 -22.31 -19.52 7.24
CA ARG A 65 -23.36 -19.74 6.25
C ARG A 65 -23.43 -18.59 5.26
N LEU A 66 -23.60 -18.94 4.00
CA LEU A 66 -23.99 -18.03 2.94
C LEU A 66 -25.50 -18.10 2.76
N ARG A 67 -26.22 -17.05 3.15
CA ARG A 67 -27.64 -16.89 2.82
C ARG A 67 -27.79 -16.26 1.44
N TRP A 68 -28.78 -16.71 0.69
CA TRP A 68 -29.24 -16.07 -0.53
C TRP A 68 -30.76 -15.88 -0.48
N ASP A 69 -31.25 -14.71 -0.85
CA ASP A 69 -32.66 -14.31 -0.65
C ASP A 69 -33.30 -13.70 -1.92
N PRO A 70 -34.19 -14.42 -2.63
CA PRO A 70 -34.77 -13.95 -3.90
C PRO A 70 -35.61 -12.69 -3.72
N TYR A 71 -36.31 -12.57 -2.59
CA TYR A 71 -37.25 -11.47 -2.34
C TYR A 71 -36.50 -10.16 -2.12
N LEU A 72 -35.26 -10.23 -1.61
CA LEU A 72 -34.34 -9.11 -1.51
C LEU A 72 -33.52 -8.92 -2.81
N GLY A 73 -34.16 -9.09 -3.98
CA GLY A 73 -33.52 -8.97 -5.28
C GLY A 73 -32.43 -10.02 -5.55
N GLY A 74 -32.50 -11.17 -4.86
CA GLY A 74 -31.49 -12.22 -4.91
C GLY A 74 -30.16 -11.81 -4.28
N ALA A 75 -30.21 -11.02 -3.19
CA ALA A 75 -29.02 -10.66 -2.42
C ALA A 75 -28.37 -11.89 -1.76
N VAL A 76 -27.04 -11.84 -1.62
CA VAL A 76 -26.21 -12.81 -0.90
C VAL A 76 -25.68 -12.16 0.39
N SER A 77 -25.66 -12.88 1.50
CA SER A 77 -24.99 -12.45 2.74
C SER A 77 -24.25 -13.59 3.44
N LEU A 78 -23.11 -13.27 4.06
CA LEU A 78 -22.27 -14.19 4.81
C LEU A 78 -22.33 -13.83 6.31
N ALA A 79 -22.62 -14.83 7.15
CA ALA A 79 -22.69 -14.67 8.60
C ALA A 79 -22.31 -15.97 9.34
N PRO A 80 -22.00 -15.91 10.64
CA PRO A 80 -21.84 -17.10 11.48
C PRO A 80 -23.13 -17.95 11.55
N ARG A 81 -22.96 -19.24 11.85
CA ARG A 81 -24.06 -20.21 12.06
C ARG A 81 -24.59 -20.16 13.50
N HIS A 82 -23.70 -20.04 14.48
CA HIS A 82 -24.04 -20.14 15.90
C HIS A 82 -23.83 -18.79 16.60
N GLY A 83 -24.90 -18.01 16.68
CA GLY A 83 -25.00 -16.81 17.50
C GLY A 83 -26.45 -16.68 18.00
N GLY A 84 -26.62 -16.55 19.32
CA GLY A 84 -27.94 -16.50 19.97
C GLY A 84 -28.68 -15.20 19.64
N GLY A 85 -29.50 -15.24 18.59
CA GLY A 85 -30.18 -14.06 18.05
C GLY A 85 -29.36 -13.34 16.98
N GLY A 86 -29.63 -13.66 15.70
CA GLY A 86 -29.26 -12.82 14.56
C GLY A 86 -27.78 -12.41 14.47
N GLY A 87 -26.84 -13.37 14.57
CA GLY A 87 -25.40 -13.10 14.48
C GLY A 87 -25.02 -12.20 13.29
N ALA A 88 -24.18 -11.20 13.55
CA ALA A 88 -23.97 -10.06 12.67
C ALA A 88 -23.47 -10.44 11.26
N THR A 89 -24.04 -9.79 10.23
CA THR A 89 -23.66 -9.99 8.84
C THR A 89 -22.26 -9.44 8.56
N MET A 90 -21.29 -10.33 8.33
CA MET A 90 -19.89 -10.00 8.04
C MET A 90 -19.73 -9.31 6.67
N TRP A 91 -20.51 -9.77 5.69
CA TRP A 91 -20.46 -9.29 4.30
C TRP A 91 -21.81 -9.52 3.62
N GLU A 92 -22.27 -8.59 2.78
CA GLU A 92 -23.51 -8.74 2.01
C GLU A 92 -23.50 -7.94 0.71
N THR A 93 -24.22 -8.43 -0.31
CA THR A 93 -24.36 -7.74 -1.60
C THR A 93 -25.43 -6.67 -1.54
N VAL A 94 -25.30 -5.61 -2.35
CA VAL A 94 -26.40 -4.66 -2.57
C VAL A 94 -27.58 -5.38 -3.26
N PRO A 95 -28.83 -5.27 -2.75
CA PRO A 95 -30.01 -5.92 -3.35
C PRO A 95 -30.21 -5.59 -4.84
N GLY A 96 -30.45 -6.62 -5.67
CA GLY A 96 -30.71 -6.47 -7.10
C GLY A 96 -29.52 -5.99 -7.96
N VAL A 97 -28.32 -5.87 -7.37
CA VAL A 97 -27.13 -5.27 -7.98
C VAL A 97 -26.03 -6.32 -8.14
N ALA A 98 -25.30 -6.26 -9.25
CA ALA A 98 -24.18 -7.14 -9.52
C ALA A 98 -23.07 -6.99 -8.46
N PHE A 99 -22.67 -8.11 -7.87
CA PHE A 99 -21.58 -8.22 -6.90
C PHE A 99 -20.25 -8.62 -7.54
N VAL A 100 -20.27 -9.12 -8.78
CA VAL A 100 -19.08 -9.31 -9.63
C VAL A 100 -19.33 -8.70 -11.01
N SER A 101 -18.35 -7.94 -11.52
CA SER A 101 -18.32 -7.53 -12.93
C SER A 101 -16.88 -7.39 -13.44
N ALA A 102 -16.71 -7.19 -14.74
CA ALA A 102 -15.42 -7.24 -15.42
C ALA A 102 -15.31 -6.20 -16.55
N ALA A 103 -14.10 -5.70 -16.79
CA ALA A 103 -13.80 -4.81 -17.93
C ALA A 103 -12.47 -5.16 -18.61
N SER A 104 -12.31 -4.72 -19.86
CA SER A 104 -11.05 -4.74 -20.59
C SER A 104 -10.58 -3.29 -20.76
N VAL A 105 -9.39 -2.95 -20.26
CA VAL A 105 -8.92 -1.56 -20.12
C VAL A 105 -7.41 -1.49 -20.33
N GLU A 106 -6.95 -0.56 -21.17
CA GLU A 106 -5.52 -0.21 -21.25
C GLU A 106 -5.09 0.60 -20.03
N THR A 107 -3.99 0.19 -19.41
CA THR A 107 -3.32 0.93 -18.34
C THR A 107 -2.20 1.79 -18.91
N GLU A 108 -2.24 3.10 -18.69
CA GLU A 108 -1.05 3.97 -18.80
C GLU A 108 -0.37 4.00 -17.42
N ALA A 109 0.96 3.85 -17.37
CA ALA A 109 1.73 4.10 -16.16
C ALA A 109 2.60 5.37 -16.32
N ASP A 110 2.61 6.20 -15.28
CA ASP A 110 3.31 7.48 -15.23
C ASP A 110 4.28 7.44 -14.03
N GLU A 111 5.55 7.15 -14.32
CA GLU A 111 6.59 6.84 -13.33
C GLU A 111 7.65 7.94 -13.28
N CYS A 112 8.04 8.35 -12.06
CA CYS A 112 9.19 9.22 -11.82
C CYS A 112 9.74 8.99 -10.41
N ARG A 113 10.96 8.45 -10.30
CA ARG A 113 11.76 8.36 -9.06
C ARG A 113 10.99 7.77 -7.86
N GLY A 114 10.47 6.55 -7.99
CA GLY A 114 9.69 5.89 -6.94
C GLY A 114 8.28 6.45 -6.72
N SER A 115 7.84 7.46 -7.49
CA SER A 115 6.45 7.93 -7.52
C SER A 115 5.73 7.46 -8.78
N PHE A 116 4.60 6.78 -8.61
CA PHE A 116 3.88 6.10 -9.67
C PHE A 116 2.46 6.64 -9.83
N ALA A 117 1.89 6.55 -11.04
CA ALA A 117 0.46 6.75 -11.28
C ALA A 117 -0.02 5.86 -12.42
N LEU A 118 -0.65 4.74 -12.08
CA LEU A 118 -1.41 3.92 -13.02
C LEU A 118 -2.74 4.62 -13.32
N ARG A 119 -3.13 4.66 -14.59
CA ARG A 119 -4.36 5.29 -15.06
C ARG A 119 -5.09 4.38 -16.02
N ASP A 120 -6.37 4.17 -15.75
CA ASP A 120 -7.28 3.50 -16.69
C ASP A 120 -7.64 4.45 -17.83
N GLY A 121 -7.36 4.01 -19.05
CA GLY A 121 -7.78 4.67 -20.28
C GLY A 121 -9.29 4.52 -20.55
N ARG A 122 -9.69 4.52 -21.82
CA ARG A 122 -11.06 4.17 -22.17
C ARG A 122 -11.20 2.64 -22.11
N ALA A 123 -12.08 2.15 -21.24
CA ALA A 123 -12.46 0.74 -21.26
C ALA A 123 -12.97 0.31 -22.65
N ARG A 124 -12.37 -0.73 -23.21
CA ARG A 124 -12.73 -1.37 -24.49
C ARG A 124 -14.06 -2.16 -24.36
N LEU A 125 -14.41 -2.57 -23.14
CA LEU A 125 -15.67 -3.26 -22.80
C LEU A 125 -16.27 -2.67 -21.51
N VAL A 126 -17.59 -2.46 -21.49
CA VAL A 126 -18.31 -1.88 -20.33
C VAL A 126 -19.20 -2.94 -19.68
N PRO A 127 -19.16 -3.14 -18.35
CA PRO A 127 -20.09 -4.02 -17.62
C PRO A 127 -21.55 -3.70 -17.94
N ASP A 128 -22.33 -4.72 -18.27
CA ASP A 128 -23.75 -4.56 -18.64
C ASP A 128 -24.71 -5.41 -17.80
N ARG A 129 -24.32 -6.66 -17.45
CA ARG A 129 -25.14 -7.52 -16.59
C ARG A 129 -24.31 -8.59 -15.87
N GLN A 130 -24.75 -8.96 -14.66
CA GLN A 130 -24.36 -10.23 -14.03
C GLN A 130 -25.59 -11.16 -14.01
N ARG A 131 -25.40 -12.42 -14.40
CA ARG A 131 -26.34 -13.52 -14.17
C ARG A 131 -25.74 -14.51 -13.19
N VAL A 132 -26.50 -14.99 -12.22
CA VAL A 132 -26.18 -16.17 -11.40
C VAL A 132 -26.87 -17.38 -12.03
N ASP A 133 -26.08 -18.40 -12.38
CA ASP A 133 -26.60 -19.67 -12.92
C ASP A 133 -26.91 -20.65 -11.78
N ARG A 134 -26.03 -20.74 -10.77
CA ARG A 134 -26.15 -21.71 -9.66
C ARG A 134 -25.40 -21.23 -8.41
N ILE A 135 -25.91 -21.62 -7.25
CA ILE A 135 -25.18 -21.65 -5.98
C ILE A 135 -25.20 -23.11 -5.49
N ARG A 136 -24.07 -23.64 -5.02
CA ARG A 136 -23.97 -24.99 -4.48
C ARG A 136 -22.96 -25.05 -3.33
N ALA A 137 -23.36 -25.66 -2.21
CA ALA A 137 -22.43 -26.21 -1.24
C ALA A 137 -21.95 -27.58 -1.76
N LEU A 138 -20.63 -27.76 -1.82
CA LEU A 138 -19.95 -29.00 -2.19
C LEU A 138 -19.32 -29.60 -0.93
N TYR A 139 -19.53 -30.89 -0.70
CA TYR A 139 -18.93 -31.68 0.37
C TYR A 139 -17.72 -32.47 -0.15
N ARG A 140 -16.97 -33.14 0.73
CA ARG A 140 -15.76 -33.89 0.35
C ARG A 140 -16.06 -35.00 -0.68
N CYS A 141 -17.26 -35.58 -0.67
CA CYS A 141 -17.72 -36.57 -1.66
C CYS A 141 -18.14 -35.98 -3.02
N ASP A 142 -18.39 -34.67 -3.12
CA ASP A 142 -18.66 -34.01 -4.40
C ASP A 142 -17.37 -33.70 -5.19
N ALA A 143 -16.19 -33.77 -4.55
CA ALA A 143 -14.94 -33.25 -5.11
C ALA A 143 -14.51 -33.93 -6.42
N ASP A 144 -14.63 -35.25 -6.50
CA ASP A 144 -14.36 -36.01 -7.73
C ASP A 144 -15.48 -35.84 -8.78
N ALA A 145 -16.74 -35.79 -8.33
CA ALA A 145 -17.91 -35.71 -9.21
C ALA A 145 -18.09 -34.33 -9.88
N ASP A 146 -17.65 -33.26 -9.21
CA ASP A 146 -17.68 -31.87 -9.69
C ASP A 146 -16.26 -31.33 -9.93
N ALA A 147 -15.29 -32.21 -10.23
CA ALA A 147 -13.89 -31.85 -10.45
C ALA A 147 -13.70 -30.73 -11.51
N ASP A 148 -14.51 -30.70 -12.57
CA ASP A 148 -14.45 -29.65 -13.60
C ASP A 148 -15.02 -28.30 -13.13
N LEU A 149 -16.01 -28.31 -12.23
CA LEU A 149 -16.55 -27.09 -11.60
C LEU A 149 -15.48 -26.44 -10.70
N LEU A 150 -14.78 -27.28 -9.91
CA LEU A 150 -13.69 -26.85 -9.04
C LEU A 150 -12.45 -26.41 -9.85
N ARG A 151 -12.08 -27.15 -10.89
CA ARG A 151 -11.01 -26.78 -11.84
C ARG A 151 -11.29 -25.42 -12.52
N GLY A 152 -12.54 -25.17 -12.91
CA GLY A 152 -12.98 -23.86 -13.42
C GLY A 152 -12.68 -22.72 -12.43
N ALA A 153 -13.04 -22.91 -11.16
CA ALA A 153 -12.73 -21.99 -10.05
C ALA A 153 -11.23 -21.92 -9.67
N ALA A 154 -10.35 -22.67 -10.35
CA ALA A 154 -8.95 -22.89 -9.98
C ALA A 154 -8.79 -23.44 -8.54
N PHE A 155 -9.75 -24.21 -8.06
CA PHE A 155 -9.71 -24.84 -6.75
C PHE A 155 -9.13 -26.25 -6.83
N GLN A 156 -8.23 -26.55 -5.90
CA GLN A 156 -7.75 -27.88 -5.58
C GLN A 156 -7.88 -28.03 -4.06
N HIS A 157 -8.56 -29.07 -3.60
CA HIS A 157 -8.66 -29.34 -2.16
C HIS A 157 -7.34 -29.89 -1.62
N SER A 158 -7.07 -29.64 -0.34
CA SER A 158 -6.07 -30.37 0.44
C SER A 158 -6.77 -31.07 1.62
N GLU A 159 -6.03 -31.87 2.38
CA GLU A 159 -6.59 -32.49 3.59
C GLU A 159 -7.14 -31.46 4.59
N GLN A 160 -6.54 -30.26 4.59
CA GLN A 160 -6.90 -29.10 5.42
C GLN A 160 -8.19 -28.39 4.97
N THR A 161 -8.73 -28.70 3.78
CA THR A 161 -9.97 -28.07 3.28
C THR A 161 -11.16 -28.40 4.19
N ARG A 162 -11.71 -27.35 4.81
CA ARG A 162 -12.91 -27.41 5.65
C ARG A 162 -14.17 -27.42 4.80
N PHE A 163 -14.60 -28.61 4.41
CA PHE A 163 -15.86 -28.83 3.72
C PHE A 163 -17.06 -28.59 4.67
N PRO A 164 -18.24 -28.18 4.15
CA PRO A 164 -18.52 -27.88 2.74
C PRO A 164 -17.97 -26.52 2.26
N VAL A 165 -17.57 -26.46 0.98
CA VAL A 165 -17.18 -25.21 0.30
C VAL A 165 -18.33 -24.74 -0.58
N VAL A 166 -18.57 -23.44 -0.69
CA VAL A 166 -19.64 -22.90 -1.53
C VAL A 166 -19.08 -22.35 -2.84
N VAL A 167 -19.70 -22.74 -3.94
CA VAL A 167 -19.41 -22.22 -5.28
C VAL A 167 -20.66 -21.53 -5.83
N ILE A 168 -20.52 -20.24 -6.16
CA ILE A 168 -21.46 -19.48 -7.00
C ILE A 168 -20.90 -19.52 -8.42
N THR A 169 -21.71 -19.84 -9.43
CA THR A 169 -21.35 -19.69 -10.84
C THR A 169 -22.36 -18.89 -11.63
N GLY A 170 -21.90 -18.29 -12.72
CA GLY A 170 -22.76 -17.55 -13.63
C GLY A 170 -22.02 -16.94 -14.82
N LEU A 171 -22.62 -15.91 -15.42
CA LEU A 171 -22.04 -15.12 -16.51
C LEU A 171 -21.94 -13.64 -16.13
N VAL A 172 -20.82 -13.00 -16.49
CA VAL A 172 -20.72 -11.54 -16.62
C VAL A 172 -20.76 -11.21 -18.10
N SER A 173 -21.61 -10.25 -18.48
CA SER A 173 -21.75 -9.77 -19.85
C SER A 173 -21.34 -8.29 -19.94
N ALA A 174 -20.60 -7.95 -20.99
CA ALA A 174 -20.12 -6.61 -21.28
C ALA A 174 -20.46 -6.19 -22.71
N LYS A 175 -20.79 -4.90 -22.89
CA LYS A 175 -21.10 -4.30 -24.20
C LYS A 175 -19.93 -3.48 -24.72
N LYS A 176 -19.65 -3.59 -26.02
CA LYS A 176 -18.63 -2.80 -26.70
C LYS A 176 -19.10 -1.34 -26.90
N PRO A 177 -18.30 -0.32 -26.53
CA PRO A 177 -18.67 1.08 -26.70
C PRO A 177 -18.60 1.48 -28.18
N THR A 178 -19.69 2.04 -28.70
CA THR A 178 -19.81 2.49 -30.09
C THR A 178 -18.91 3.70 -30.42
N PRO A 179 -18.53 3.92 -31.70
CA PRO A 179 -19.10 3.29 -32.90
C PRO A 179 -18.13 2.44 -33.74
N SER A 180 -18.69 1.42 -34.40
CA SER A 180 -18.13 0.76 -35.58
C SER A 180 -19.22 0.59 -36.66
N PRO A 181 -18.88 0.48 -37.95
CA PRO A 181 -19.87 0.34 -39.03
C PRO A 181 -20.56 -1.04 -39.03
N PRO A 182 -21.70 -1.20 -39.73
CA PRO A 182 -22.33 -2.52 -39.87
C PRO A 182 -21.41 -3.51 -40.61
N CYS A 183 -21.38 -4.76 -40.13
CA CYS A 183 -20.57 -5.83 -40.71
C CYS A 183 -20.95 -6.11 -42.17
N LEU A 184 -19.96 -6.17 -43.07
CA LEU A 184 -20.13 -6.48 -44.49
C LEU A 184 -20.08 -7.99 -44.78
N CYS A 185 -20.79 -8.79 -43.98
CA CYS A 185 -20.96 -10.22 -44.25
C CYS A 185 -22.01 -10.46 -45.35
N GLY A 186 -21.60 -11.13 -46.44
CA GLY A 186 -22.45 -11.95 -47.33
C GLY A 186 -23.73 -11.34 -47.92
N ARG A 187 -23.73 -11.06 -49.23
CA ARG A 187 -24.90 -10.58 -50.00
C ARG A 187 -26.20 -11.41 -49.77
N ARG A 188 -27.17 -10.85 -49.04
CA ARG A 188 -28.61 -10.83 -49.40
C ARG A 188 -29.38 -9.80 -48.55
N ARG A 189 -30.39 -9.15 -49.13
CA ARG A 189 -31.23 -8.16 -48.42
C ARG A 189 -32.22 -8.87 -47.49
N ALA A 190 -31.99 -8.77 -46.19
CA ALA A 190 -33.03 -8.84 -45.17
C ALA A 190 -32.73 -7.73 -44.14
N THR A 191 -33.70 -6.87 -43.84
CA THR A 191 -33.54 -5.79 -42.86
C THR A 191 -33.81 -6.30 -41.45
N ALA A 192 -33.01 -7.28 -41.01
CA ALA A 192 -32.83 -7.56 -39.59
C ALA A 192 -31.78 -6.58 -39.04
N ALA A 193 -32.07 -5.93 -37.91
CA ALA A 193 -31.06 -5.13 -37.22
C ALA A 193 -30.06 -6.08 -36.56
N ALA A 194 -28.87 -6.21 -37.13
CA ALA A 194 -27.82 -7.05 -36.57
C ALA A 194 -27.53 -6.63 -35.11
N GLY A 195 -27.81 -7.53 -34.17
CA GLY A 195 -27.59 -7.32 -32.74
C GLY A 195 -26.12 -6.98 -32.46
N ARG A 196 -25.88 -6.12 -31.47
CA ARG A 196 -24.49 -5.79 -31.08
C ARG A 196 -23.84 -7.04 -30.49
N PRO A 197 -22.58 -7.33 -30.81
CA PRO A 197 -21.86 -8.43 -30.16
C PRO A 197 -21.67 -8.10 -28.68
N VAL A 198 -22.01 -9.06 -27.83
CA VAL A 198 -21.82 -9.03 -26.39
C VAL A 198 -20.67 -9.96 -26.07
N LEU A 199 -19.66 -9.49 -25.33
CA LEU A 199 -18.68 -10.40 -24.75
C LEU A 199 -19.23 -10.91 -23.43
N SER A 200 -19.21 -12.23 -23.26
CA SER A 200 -19.56 -12.87 -21.99
C SER A 200 -18.40 -13.71 -21.49
N THR A 201 -18.24 -13.81 -20.18
CA THR A 201 -17.31 -14.75 -19.53
C THR A 201 -18.03 -15.45 -18.40
N ARG A 202 -17.69 -16.73 -18.15
CA ARG A 202 -18.12 -17.42 -16.95
C ARG A 202 -17.34 -16.90 -15.76
N TYR A 203 -18.00 -16.75 -14.62
CA TYR A 203 -17.31 -16.50 -13.35
C TYR A 203 -17.64 -17.59 -12.34
N TRP A 204 -16.69 -17.79 -11.43
CA TRP A 204 -16.83 -18.59 -10.23
C TRP A 204 -16.54 -17.68 -9.03
N ILE A 205 -17.35 -17.76 -7.98
CA ILE A 205 -16.96 -17.34 -6.64
C ILE A 205 -16.89 -18.58 -5.77
N LEU A 206 -15.72 -18.86 -5.23
CA LEU A 206 -15.50 -19.85 -4.18
C LEU A 206 -15.56 -19.15 -2.81
N LEU A 207 -16.18 -19.81 -1.83
CA LEU A 207 -16.07 -19.51 -0.40
C LEU A 207 -15.65 -20.76 0.37
N GLU A 208 -14.62 -20.65 1.20
CA GLU A 208 -14.02 -21.74 1.97
C GLU A 208 -13.71 -21.26 3.40
N GLU A 209 -14.09 -22.02 4.42
CA GLU A 209 -13.67 -21.75 5.81
C GLU A 209 -12.18 -22.09 5.99
N LYS A 210 -11.39 -21.16 6.55
CA LYS A 210 -9.99 -21.39 6.93
C LYS A 210 -9.82 -21.56 8.44
N SER A 211 -10.54 -20.74 9.20
CA SER A 211 -10.72 -20.84 10.66
C SER A 211 -12.17 -20.49 11.01
N ASP A 212 -12.55 -20.70 12.25
CA ASP A 212 -13.77 -20.17 12.88
C ASP A 212 -13.87 -18.62 12.88
N THR A 213 -12.76 -17.95 12.58
CA THR A 213 -12.66 -16.49 12.39
C THR A 213 -12.60 -16.05 10.92
N GLN A 214 -12.46 -16.95 9.93
CA GLN A 214 -12.11 -16.57 8.56
C GLN A 214 -12.76 -17.41 7.46
N VAL A 215 -13.36 -16.71 6.49
CA VAL A 215 -13.79 -17.27 5.20
C VAL A 215 -12.91 -16.70 4.09
N ALA A 216 -12.16 -17.56 3.42
CA ALA A 216 -11.47 -17.20 2.19
C ALA A 216 -12.48 -17.10 1.03
N PHE A 217 -12.29 -16.11 0.16
CA PHE A 217 -13.03 -15.94 -1.08
C PHE A 217 -12.09 -15.88 -2.28
N ARG A 218 -12.52 -16.43 -3.41
CA ARG A 218 -11.85 -16.25 -4.70
C ARG A 218 -12.90 -15.99 -5.78
N VAL A 219 -12.75 -14.91 -6.51
CA VAL A 219 -13.50 -14.63 -7.75
C VAL A 219 -12.56 -14.85 -8.93
N LYS A 220 -12.95 -15.70 -9.88
CA LYS A 220 -12.19 -15.95 -11.11
C LYS A 220 -13.09 -15.78 -12.33
N LEU A 221 -12.59 -15.11 -13.37
CA LEU A 221 -13.17 -15.10 -14.71
C LEU A 221 -12.57 -16.25 -15.54
N GLY A 222 -13.34 -16.77 -16.49
CA GLY A 222 -12.91 -17.80 -17.43
C GLY A 222 -12.80 -17.30 -18.86
N ASP A 223 -12.59 -18.26 -19.76
CA ASP A 223 -12.51 -18.03 -21.20
C ASP A 223 -13.78 -17.32 -21.70
N TYR A 224 -13.59 -16.42 -22.66
CA TYR A 224 -14.61 -15.50 -23.12
C TYR A 224 -15.32 -16.02 -24.36
N GLN A 225 -16.61 -15.69 -24.47
CA GLN A 225 -17.49 -16.11 -25.55
C GLN A 225 -18.23 -14.89 -26.10
N TRP A 226 -17.99 -14.61 -27.39
CA TRP A 226 -18.76 -13.65 -28.16
C TRP A 226 -20.12 -14.23 -28.52
N SER A 227 -21.20 -13.53 -28.16
CA SER A 227 -22.55 -13.86 -28.59
C SER A 227 -23.19 -12.68 -29.33
N CYS A 228 -23.92 -12.99 -30.40
CA CYS A 228 -24.87 -12.07 -31.00
C CYS A 228 -26.21 -12.18 -30.24
N ASP A 229 -26.88 -11.05 -30.03
CA ASP A 229 -27.99 -10.90 -29.07
C ASP A 229 -29.35 -11.48 -29.55
N HIS A 230 -29.33 -12.72 -30.08
CA HIS A 230 -30.49 -13.49 -30.55
C HIS A 230 -30.31 -15.00 -30.31
N HIS A 231 -30.72 -15.49 -29.14
CA HIS A 231 -30.98 -16.92 -28.92
C HIS A 231 -32.10 -17.15 -27.91
N ASP A 232 -33.33 -16.88 -28.33
CA ASP A 232 -34.56 -17.30 -27.64
C ASP A 232 -35.67 -17.60 -28.65
N THR A 233 -35.76 -18.86 -29.09
CA THR A 233 -37.00 -19.56 -29.52
C THR A 233 -36.68 -21.03 -29.86
N HIS A 234 -37.69 -21.90 -29.77
CA HIS A 234 -37.53 -23.36 -29.88
C HIS A 234 -37.30 -23.86 -31.33
N PRO A 235 -36.60 -25.00 -31.51
CA PRO A 235 -36.53 -25.70 -32.80
C PRO A 235 -37.85 -26.44 -33.10
N SER A 236 -38.30 -26.36 -34.36
CA SER A 236 -39.34 -27.19 -34.96
C SER A 236 -38.87 -27.66 -36.35
N PRO A 237 -39.30 -28.83 -36.84
CA PRO A 237 -38.59 -29.56 -37.90
C PRO A 237 -38.84 -29.04 -39.32
N SER A 238 -37.93 -29.38 -40.23
CA SER A 238 -37.99 -29.12 -41.66
C SER A 238 -38.94 -30.08 -42.41
N PRO A 239 -39.32 -29.72 -43.65
CA PRO A 239 -38.93 -30.62 -44.74
C PRO A 239 -38.44 -29.94 -46.03
N SER A 240 -37.44 -30.60 -46.63
CA SER A 240 -37.09 -30.87 -48.05
C SER A 240 -37.47 -29.95 -49.24
N PRO A 241 -36.70 -29.98 -50.38
CA PRO A 241 -36.68 -28.88 -51.36
C PRO A 241 -37.09 -29.23 -52.81
N SER A 242 -37.41 -28.20 -53.63
CA SER A 242 -37.18 -28.06 -55.09
C SER A 242 -37.75 -26.70 -55.58
N HIS A 243 -37.51 -26.11 -56.77
CA HIS A 243 -36.79 -26.47 -58.01
C HIS A 243 -36.05 -25.25 -58.63
N LEU A 244 -35.26 -25.54 -59.67
CA LEU A 244 -34.61 -24.67 -60.70
C LEU A 244 -35.64 -23.82 -61.53
N SER A 245 -35.36 -22.80 -62.36
CA SER A 245 -34.16 -22.03 -62.81
C SER A 245 -34.61 -20.72 -63.56
N PRO A 246 -33.73 -19.80 -64.06
CA PRO A 246 -34.10 -18.42 -64.44
C PRO A 246 -33.99 -18.03 -65.95
N ARG A 247 -34.59 -16.87 -66.34
CA ARG A 247 -34.34 -15.97 -67.51
C ARG A 247 -35.34 -14.77 -67.45
N ALA A 248 -35.23 -13.61 -68.13
CA ALA A 248 -34.13 -12.82 -68.75
C ALA A 248 -34.68 -11.44 -69.27
N HIS A 249 -33.84 -10.64 -69.94
CA HIS A 249 -34.17 -9.46 -70.79
C HIS A 249 -34.59 -8.15 -70.06
N LEU A 250 -34.40 -6.92 -70.59
CA LEU A 250 -33.54 -6.42 -71.68
C LEU A 250 -33.07 -4.97 -71.36
N ALA A 251 -32.29 -4.34 -72.26
CA ALA A 251 -31.78 -2.97 -72.12
C ALA A 251 -32.70 -1.90 -72.76
N GLY A 252 -32.47 -0.63 -72.39
CA GLY A 252 -33.07 0.55 -73.03
C GLY A 252 -32.30 1.82 -72.66
N SER A 253 -31.74 2.52 -73.65
CA SER A 253 -30.92 3.73 -73.49
C SER A 253 -31.59 4.95 -74.12
N ILE A 254 -31.18 6.16 -73.72
CA ILE A 254 -31.06 7.35 -74.61
C ILE A 254 -30.37 8.51 -73.88
N LEU A 255 -29.55 9.27 -74.63
CA LEU A 255 -28.84 10.47 -74.17
C LEU A 255 -29.67 11.74 -74.44
N ARG A 256 -29.49 12.80 -73.64
CA ARG A 256 -29.57 14.19 -74.14
C ARG A 256 -28.84 15.20 -73.23
N LEU A 257 -28.00 16.02 -73.86
CA LEU A 257 -27.26 17.15 -73.29
C LEU A 257 -27.88 18.47 -73.75
N ARG A 258 -27.79 19.54 -72.93
CA ARG A 258 -27.62 20.94 -73.38
C ARG A 258 -27.19 21.89 -72.25
N LEU A 259 -26.41 22.91 -72.61
CA LEU A 259 -26.01 24.06 -71.77
C LEU A 259 -27.07 25.21 -71.95
N SER A 260 -27.07 26.40 -71.32
CA SER A 260 -26.08 27.24 -70.58
C SER A 260 -26.84 28.32 -69.72
N SER A 261 -26.32 29.40 -69.09
CA SER A 261 -24.98 30.04 -69.04
C SER A 261 -24.67 30.88 -67.77
N ARG A 262 -25.36 32.03 -67.53
CA ARG A 262 -25.00 33.14 -66.59
C ARG A 262 -26.30 33.82 -66.04
N VAL A 263 -26.36 34.67 -65.00
CA VAL A 263 -25.67 35.97 -64.73
C VAL A 263 -25.61 36.29 -63.20
N GLN A 264 -24.81 37.31 -62.80
CA GLN A 264 -24.38 37.65 -61.44
C GLN A 264 -25.16 38.79 -60.74
N ARG A 265 -25.05 38.88 -59.40
CA ARG A 265 -24.66 40.07 -58.60
C ARG A 265 -24.28 39.60 -57.18
N SER A 266 -23.08 39.92 -56.66
CA SER A 266 -22.67 41.14 -55.91
C SER A 266 -23.21 41.17 -54.47
N SER A 267 -22.44 41.42 -53.40
CA SER A 267 -21.15 42.14 -53.32
C SER A 267 -20.16 41.65 -52.23
N ARG A 268 -18.87 41.97 -52.46
CA ARG A 268 -17.76 42.36 -51.54
C ARG A 268 -18.03 42.34 -50.03
N ASN A 269 -17.10 41.91 -49.17
CA ASN A 269 -15.68 42.31 -49.06
C ASN A 269 -14.85 41.24 -48.24
N LYS A 270 -13.53 41.28 -47.99
CA LYS A 270 -12.45 42.26 -48.30
C LYS A 270 -11.14 41.57 -48.77
N LYS A 271 -10.08 41.46 -47.93
CA LYS A 271 -8.69 40.99 -48.17
C LYS A 271 -8.07 40.57 -46.80
N HIS A 272 -7.01 39.76 -46.65
CA HIS A 272 -5.70 39.78 -47.34
C HIS A 272 -5.04 38.40 -47.58
N LYS A 273 -4.11 38.39 -48.54
CA LYS A 273 -3.07 37.37 -48.83
C LYS A 273 -1.71 38.08 -48.90
N LEU A 274 -0.64 37.39 -48.54
CA LEU A 274 0.79 37.52 -48.93
C LEU A 274 1.48 36.26 -48.39
N SER A 275 2.49 35.64 -49.00
CA SER A 275 3.03 35.68 -50.36
C SER A 275 3.82 34.38 -50.60
N ALA A 276 4.02 33.97 -51.85
CA ALA A 276 4.83 32.80 -52.20
C ALA A 276 6.11 33.21 -52.95
N ALA A 277 7.17 32.42 -52.76
CA ALA A 277 8.34 32.35 -53.63
C ALA A 277 8.81 30.89 -53.68
N GLY A 278 9.40 30.44 -54.78
CA GLY A 278 9.87 29.07 -54.95
C GLY A 278 10.78 28.92 -56.17
N VAL A 279 11.53 27.82 -56.20
CA VAL A 279 12.43 27.43 -57.30
C VAL A 279 12.25 25.93 -57.56
N PRO A 280 12.12 25.46 -58.82
CA PRO A 280 11.84 24.05 -59.12
C PRO A 280 13.09 23.27 -59.57
N VAL A 281 13.15 21.98 -59.20
CA VAL A 281 13.90 20.93 -59.91
C VAL A 281 13.03 19.68 -59.96
N ARG A 282 13.11 18.92 -61.06
CA ARG A 282 12.51 17.57 -61.21
C ARG A 282 13.58 16.53 -60.97
N GLU A 283 13.23 15.41 -60.34
CA GLU A 283 13.59 14.08 -60.84
C GLU A 283 12.67 13.01 -60.21
N ASP A 284 12.54 11.87 -60.89
CA ASP A 284 11.52 10.87 -60.59
C ASP A 284 11.96 9.85 -59.53
N VAL A 285 11.17 9.71 -58.46
CA VAL A 285 11.26 8.58 -57.53
C VAL A 285 9.85 8.05 -57.28
N ALA A 286 9.62 6.78 -57.62
CA ALA A 286 8.34 6.11 -57.35
C ALA A 286 8.17 5.90 -55.83
N PRO A 287 7.06 6.34 -55.21
CA PRO A 287 6.82 6.10 -53.79
C PRO A 287 6.49 4.61 -53.58
N LEU A 288 7.45 3.86 -53.07
CA LEU A 288 7.21 2.59 -52.39
C LEU A 288 6.20 2.84 -51.27
N VAL A 289 4.97 2.37 -51.46
CA VAL A 289 3.95 2.35 -50.41
C VAL A 289 4.46 1.43 -49.30
N PRO A 290 4.69 1.91 -48.07
CA PRO A 290 5.01 1.02 -46.96
C PRO A 290 3.83 0.06 -46.80
N ALA A 291 4.09 -1.24 -46.85
CA ALA A 291 3.08 -2.22 -46.51
C ALA A 291 2.58 -1.89 -45.10
N ALA A 292 1.27 -1.63 -44.97
CA ALA A 292 0.68 -1.41 -43.66
C ALA A 292 0.90 -2.69 -42.85
N ALA A 293 1.76 -2.61 -41.83
CA ALA A 293 1.92 -3.71 -40.89
C ALA A 293 0.53 -4.02 -40.34
N ALA A 294 0.07 -5.25 -40.56
CA ALA A 294 -1.18 -5.70 -39.98
C ALA A 294 -1.00 -5.65 -38.47
N ALA A 295 -1.67 -4.71 -37.82
CA ALA A 295 -1.77 -4.73 -36.37
C ALA A 295 -2.52 -6.00 -36.01
N GLU A 296 -1.82 -6.96 -35.41
CA GLU A 296 -2.43 -8.16 -34.86
C GLU A 296 -3.48 -7.71 -33.85
N GLU A 297 -4.74 -8.12 -34.05
CA GLU A 297 -5.82 -7.73 -33.15
C GLU A 297 -5.63 -8.48 -31.82
N GLU A 298 -4.98 -7.81 -30.85
CA GLU A 298 -4.92 -8.25 -29.44
C GLU A 298 -6.31 -8.72 -29.00
N GLU A 299 -6.44 -9.98 -28.56
CA GLU A 299 -7.72 -10.47 -28.07
C GLU A 299 -8.23 -9.60 -26.90
N GLU A 300 -9.52 -9.24 -26.91
CA GLU A 300 -10.13 -8.36 -25.90
C GLU A 300 -10.38 -9.08 -24.57
N VAL A 301 -9.30 -9.50 -23.89
CA VAL A 301 -9.33 -10.17 -22.59
C VAL A 301 -9.79 -9.20 -21.48
N PHE A 302 -10.54 -9.73 -20.51
CA PHE A 302 -10.88 -9.01 -19.28
C PHE A 302 -9.67 -8.93 -18.34
N ASN A 303 -9.16 -7.72 -18.09
CA ASN A 303 -8.02 -7.43 -17.22
C ASN A 303 -8.38 -6.51 -16.03
N ARG A 304 -9.67 -6.41 -15.70
CA ARG A 304 -10.19 -5.80 -14.47
C ARG A 304 -11.29 -6.69 -13.89
N VAL A 305 -11.18 -7.03 -12.61
CA VAL A 305 -12.28 -7.58 -11.80
C VAL A 305 -12.80 -6.52 -10.85
N PHE A 306 -14.12 -6.42 -10.72
CA PHE A 306 -14.79 -5.55 -9.76
C PHE A 306 -15.66 -6.38 -8.82
N VAL A 307 -15.39 -6.30 -7.52
CA VAL A 307 -16.22 -6.91 -6.46
C VAL A 307 -17.00 -5.79 -5.77
N THR A 308 -18.33 -5.92 -5.70
CA THR A 308 -19.21 -4.88 -5.15
C THR A 308 -20.12 -5.44 -4.06
N PHE A 309 -20.17 -4.77 -2.90
CA PHE A 309 -20.93 -5.20 -1.74
C PHE A 309 -21.47 -4.00 -0.95
N ALA A 310 -22.47 -4.22 -0.10
CA ALA A 310 -23.16 -3.15 0.62
C ALA A 310 -22.32 -2.60 1.77
N SER A 311 -22.47 -1.29 2.01
CA SER A 311 -21.88 -0.57 3.13
C SER A 311 -22.71 0.67 3.42
N SER A 312 -23.10 0.91 4.67
CA SER A 312 -24.02 2.01 4.98
C SER A 312 -23.31 3.38 5.03
N ARG A 313 -24.07 4.48 5.03
CA ARG A 313 -23.52 5.85 4.88
C ARG A 313 -22.69 6.28 6.10
N ASP A 314 -23.06 5.76 7.25
CA ASP A 314 -22.50 5.94 8.59
C ASP A 314 -21.34 4.98 8.89
N GLU A 315 -21.12 3.96 8.07
CA GLU A 315 -20.01 3.01 8.25
C GLU A 315 -18.67 3.63 7.86
N ARG A 316 -17.72 3.61 8.82
CA ARG A 316 -16.36 4.13 8.70
C ARG A 316 -15.38 3.01 8.37
N PHE A 317 -14.29 3.33 7.69
CA PHE A 317 -13.28 2.38 7.23
C PHE A 317 -11.91 2.75 7.78
N TYR A 318 -11.22 1.77 8.37
CA TYR A 318 -9.91 1.90 9.02
C TYR A 318 -8.94 0.84 8.48
N GLY A 319 -7.65 1.17 8.39
CA GLY A 319 -6.61 0.30 7.87
C GLY A 319 -5.92 0.92 6.64
N PHE A 320 -5.79 0.13 5.57
CA PHE A 320 -5.11 0.46 4.31
C PHE A 320 -3.58 0.62 4.37
N GLY A 321 -2.95 0.07 5.41
CA GLY A 321 -1.51 0.14 5.65
C GLY A 321 -1.12 1.34 6.51
N GLU A 322 0.15 1.68 6.49
CA GLU A 322 0.64 2.94 7.06
C GLU A 322 0.16 4.10 6.17
N GLN A 323 -0.56 5.06 6.75
CA GLN A 323 -1.22 6.13 6.00
C GLN A 323 -1.07 7.45 6.76
N PHE A 324 -0.38 8.44 6.19
CA PHE A 324 0.07 9.63 6.93
C PHE A 324 -0.91 10.82 6.89
N SER A 325 -1.96 10.78 6.07
CA SER A 325 -2.96 11.86 6.00
C SER A 325 -4.31 11.52 6.62
N ARG A 326 -4.69 10.24 6.68
CA ARG A 326 -6.06 9.80 6.98
C ARG A 326 -6.01 8.51 7.78
N VAL A 327 -6.85 8.44 8.83
CA VAL A 327 -7.15 7.22 9.57
C VAL A 327 -8.50 6.63 9.12
N GLU A 328 -9.39 7.47 8.59
CA GLU A 328 -10.76 7.11 8.17
C GLU A 328 -10.94 7.36 6.66
N PHE A 329 -11.54 6.39 5.95
CA PHE A 329 -11.51 6.32 4.48
C PHE A 329 -12.89 6.28 3.78
N LYS A 330 -14.02 6.37 4.50
CA LYS A 330 -15.34 6.51 3.87
C LYS A 330 -15.40 7.79 3.03
N GLY A 331 -16.02 7.70 1.86
CA GLY A 331 -16.02 8.79 0.88
C GLY A 331 -14.72 8.96 0.08
N LYS A 332 -13.70 8.10 0.28
CA LYS A 332 -12.45 8.10 -0.50
C LYS A 332 -12.44 7.01 -1.57
N ARG A 333 -11.46 7.06 -2.47
CA ARG A 333 -11.07 5.96 -3.37
C ARG A 333 -9.60 5.68 -3.09
N VAL A 334 -9.32 4.56 -2.43
CA VAL A 334 -8.00 4.25 -1.84
C VAL A 334 -7.22 3.34 -2.80
N PRO A 335 -6.14 3.83 -3.45
CA PRO A 335 -5.24 2.98 -4.22
C PRO A 335 -4.30 2.20 -3.29
N VAL A 336 -4.05 0.94 -3.60
CA VAL A 336 -3.08 0.08 -2.91
C VAL A 336 -1.91 -0.16 -3.85
N LEU A 337 -0.90 0.70 -3.74
CA LEU A 337 0.33 0.67 -4.52
C LEU A 337 1.47 1.24 -3.68
N VAL A 338 2.50 0.43 -3.45
CA VAL A 338 3.75 0.83 -2.80
C VAL A 338 4.37 2.03 -3.55
N GLN A 339 4.88 3.05 -2.87
CA GLN A 339 5.61 4.17 -3.52
C GLN A 339 6.29 5.09 -2.51
N GLU A 340 7.15 5.97 -3.01
CA GLU A 340 7.60 7.15 -2.25
C GLU A 340 6.42 7.93 -1.66
N GLN A 341 6.44 8.22 -0.36
CA GLN A 341 5.34 8.94 0.30
C GLN A 341 5.13 10.34 -0.29
N GLY A 342 6.21 10.95 -0.81
CA GLY A 342 6.25 12.28 -1.42
C GLY A 342 6.31 13.43 -0.40
N ILE A 343 6.75 14.60 -0.86
CA ILE A 343 7.12 15.75 -0.01
C ILE A 343 5.96 16.76 0.10
N GLY A 344 5.48 16.99 1.32
CA GLY A 344 4.32 17.81 1.67
C GLY A 344 2.98 17.08 1.52
N ARG A 345 2.89 16.07 0.64
CA ARG A 345 1.74 15.16 0.47
C ARG A 345 0.36 15.82 0.24
N GLY A 346 0.36 17.08 -0.16
CA GLY A 346 -0.82 17.93 -0.32
C GLY A 346 -0.64 19.32 0.27
N ASP A 347 0.19 19.45 1.31
CA ASP A 347 0.44 20.70 2.02
C ASP A 347 1.17 21.72 1.12
N GLN A 348 0.61 22.93 1.05
CA GLN A 348 1.11 24.00 0.18
C GLN A 348 1.85 25.07 0.99
N PRO A 349 2.83 25.77 0.40
CA PRO A 349 3.29 25.68 -1.00
C PRO A 349 4.31 24.58 -1.30
N ILE A 350 4.67 23.74 -0.32
CA ILE A 350 5.79 22.79 -0.50
C ILE A 350 5.50 21.68 -1.51
N THR A 351 4.31 21.07 -1.51
CA THR A 351 3.97 20.03 -2.51
C THR A 351 4.04 20.55 -3.95
N PHE A 352 3.64 21.80 -4.20
CA PHE A 352 3.83 22.45 -5.50
C PHE A 352 5.33 22.59 -5.87
N ALA A 353 6.16 23.03 -4.93
CA ALA A 353 7.59 23.23 -5.16
C ALA A 353 8.35 21.90 -5.36
N ALA A 354 7.99 20.85 -4.62
CA ALA A 354 8.50 19.50 -4.83
C ALA A 354 8.20 19.03 -6.26
N ASN A 355 6.93 19.08 -6.68
CA ASN A 355 6.49 18.72 -8.03
C ASN A 355 7.11 19.58 -9.16
N LEU A 356 7.54 20.82 -8.86
CA LEU A 356 8.26 21.69 -9.80
C LEU A 356 9.72 21.26 -9.96
N VAL A 357 10.41 20.91 -8.88
CA VAL A 357 11.82 20.46 -8.90
C VAL A 357 11.92 19.04 -9.45
N SER A 358 11.04 18.14 -9.04
CA SER A 358 11.00 16.74 -9.47
C SER A 358 9.54 16.32 -9.67
N TYR A 359 9.18 15.98 -10.92
CA TYR A 359 7.80 15.65 -11.27
C TYR A 359 7.23 14.54 -10.37
N ARG A 360 6.00 14.73 -9.88
CA ARG A 360 5.27 13.87 -8.92
C ARG A 360 5.86 13.73 -7.50
N SER A 361 7.08 14.20 -7.21
CA SER A 361 7.72 13.95 -5.91
C SER A 361 7.04 14.65 -4.71
N GLY A 362 6.01 15.46 -4.93
CA GLY A 362 5.18 16.03 -3.85
C GLY A 362 4.14 15.07 -3.27
N GLY A 363 3.91 13.91 -3.87
CA GLY A 363 2.94 12.91 -3.38
C GLY A 363 1.48 13.40 -3.37
N ASN A 364 0.64 12.73 -2.57
CA ASN A 364 -0.70 13.16 -2.19
C ASN A 364 -1.16 12.45 -0.90
N TRP A 365 -2.40 12.67 -0.46
CA TRP A 365 -2.92 12.07 0.78
C TRP A 365 -2.81 10.53 0.88
N SER A 366 -2.79 9.82 -0.25
CA SER A 366 -2.76 8.35 -0.34
C SER A 366 -1.40 7.73 -0.69
N THR A 367 -0.32 8.51 -0.84
CA THR A 367 1.02 7.96 -1.14
C THR A 367 1.74 7.53 0.14
N THR A 368 2.26 6.31 0.15
CA THR A 368 2.88 5.66 1.32
C THR A 368 3.83 4.53 0.89
N TYR A 369 4.87 4.32 1.71
CA TYR A 369 5.83 3.21 1.59
C TYR A 369 5.21 1.85 1.90
N ALA A 370 4.21 1.79 2.79
CA ALA A 370 3.66 0.55 3.33
C ALA A 370 2.11 0.47 3.26
N PRO A 371 1.50 0.47 2.06
CA PRO A 371 0.06 0.23 1.92
C PRO A 371 -0.29 -1.24 2.18
N SER A 372 -1.53 -1.52 2.59
CA SER A 372 -2.05 -2.89 2.68
C SER A 372 -3.48 -2.95 2.14
N PRO A 373 -3.87 -3.99 1.37
CA PRO A 373 -5.24 -4.21 0.92
C PRO A 373 -6.15 -4.80 2.02
N PHE A 374 -5.98 -4.37 3.28
CA PHE A 374 -6.78 -4.75 4.45
C PHE A 374 -7.55 -3.55 5.01
N TYR A 375 -8.79 -3.80 5.46
CA TYR A 375 -9.52 -2.84 6.29
C TYR A 375 -10.39 -3.55 7.35
N MET A 376 -10.78 -2.78 8.37
CA MET A 376 -11.91 -3.07 9.27
C MET A 376 -12.88 -1.87 9.28
N THR A 377 -14.12 -2.07 9.75
CA THR A 377 -15.13 -1.00 9.81
C THR A 377 -15.66 -0.75 11.22
N SER A 378 -16.30 0.42 11.40
CA SER A 378 -17.09 0.73 12.61
C SER A 378 -18.36 -0.12 12.78
N LYS A 379 -18.51 -1.22 12.02
CA LYS A 379 -19.58 -2.22 12.15
C LYS A 379 -19.00 -3.65 12.25
N MET A 380 -17.73 -3.75 12.65
CA MET A 380 -16.95 -4.99 12.78
C MET A 380 -16.95 -5.88 11.53
N ARG A 381 -17.09 -5.27 10.35
CA ARG A 381 -16.82 -5.94 9.06
C ARG A 381 -15.33 -5.76 8.74
N SER A 382 -14.70 -6.80 8.20
CA SER A 382 -13.30 -6.72 7.79
C SER A 382 -13.02 -7.65 6.61
N LEU A 383 -12.13 -7.21 5.72
CA LEU A 383 -11.71 -7.93 4.53
C LEU A 383 -10.24 -7.59 4.22
N TYR A 384 -9.50 -8.56 3.69
CA TYR A 384 -8.25 -8.29 2.98
C TYR A 384 -8.11 -9.05 1.66
N LEU A 385 -7.25 -8.58 0.76
CA LEU A 385 -6.85 -9.31 -0.46
C LEU A 385 -5.52 -10.05 -0.25
N GLU A 386 -5.43 -11.28 -0.78
CA GLU A 386 -4.22 -12.11 -0.73
C GLU A 386 -3.27 -11.89 -1.92
N GLY A 387 -3.74 -11.24 -3.00
CA GLY A 387 -2.93 -10.87 -4.17
C GLY A 387 -2.06 -9.63 -3.96
N TYR A 388 -1.10 -9.43 -4.87
CA TYR A 388 -0.24 -8.23 -4.94
C TYR A 388 -0.63 -7.29 -6.08
N ASP A 389 -1.63 -7.67 -6.89
CA ASP A 389 -2.21 -6.88 -7.97
C ASP A 389 -2.50 -5.44 -7.51
N TYR A 390 -2.24 -4.45 -8.38
CA TYR A 390 -2.71 -3.09 -8.12
C TYR A 390 -4.23 -3.11 -7.91
N SER A 391 -4.67 -2.58 -6.78
CA SER A 391 -6.08 -2.62 -6.38
C SER A 391 -6.53 -1.27 -5.85
N ILE A 392 -7.82 -1.00 -5.98
CA ILE A 392 -8.42 0.28 -5.61
C ILE A 392 -9.77 0.04 -4.92
N PHE A 393 -9.87 0.49 -3.67
CA PHE A 393 -11.08 0.41 -2.87
C PHE A 393 -11.87 1.71 -3.03
N ASP A 394 -12.92 1.69 -3.85
CA ASP A 394 -13.85 2.82 -4.01
C ASP A 394 -14.90 2.78 -2.88
N LEU A 395 -14.69 3.65 -1.90
CA LEU A 395 -15.55 3.90 -0.75
C LEU A 395 -16.36 5.20 -0.95
N THR A 396 -16.40 5.76 -2.17
CA THR A 396 -17.06 7.05 -2.47
C THR A 396 -18.58 6.99 -2.44
N LYS A 397 -19.16 5.78 -2.40
CA LYS A 397 -20.61 5.57 -2.41
C LYS A 397 -21.15 5.43 -0.98
N PRO A 398 -22.33 6.02 -0.70
CA PRO A 398 -22.93 5.97 0.63
C PRO A 398 -23.54 4.59 0.95
N ASP A 399 -23.77 3.75 -0.06
CA ASP A 399 -24.55 2.50 0.05
C ASP A 399 -23.77 1.22 -0.29
N ARG A 400 -22.51 1.35 -0.73
CA ARG A 400 -21.68 0.24 -1.22
C ARG A 400 -20.18 0.53 -1.18
N VAL A 401 -19.40 -0.54 -1.19
CA VAL A 401 -17.97 -0.57 -1.55
C VAL A 401 -17.84 -1.20 -2.93
N GLN A 402 -16.88 -0.73 -3.72
CA GLN A 402 -16.41 -1.43 -4.91
C GLN A 402 -14.89 -1.59 -4.87
N ILE A 403 -14.41 -2.83 -4.85
CA ILE A 403 -12.99 -3.17 -4.99
C ILE A 403 -12.73 -3.41 -6.48
N GLN A 404 -11.82 -2.64 -7.06
CA GLN A 404 -11.28 -2.84 -8.41
C GLN A 404 -9.90 -3.51 -8.30
N VAL A 405 -9.66 -4.58 -9.05
CA VAL A 405 -8.39 -5.30 -9.11
C VAL A 405 -7.89 -5.35 -10.55
N TYR A 406 -6.59 -5.14 -10.77
CA TYR A 406 -5.96 -5.01 -12.08
C TYR A 406 -5.54 -6.36 -12.71
N GLY A 407 -6.35 -7.40 -12.49
CA GLY A 407 -6.13 -8.75 -13.02
C GLY A 407 -7.42 -9.39 -13.56
N SER A 408 -7.35 -10.69 -13.86
CA SER A 408 -8.47 -11.54 -14.32
C SER A 408 -9.12 -12.35 -13.19
N SER A 409 -8.57 -12.28 -11.98
CA SER A 409 -9.11 -12.88 -10.75
C SER A 409 -8.87 -11.98 -9.54
N VAL A 410 -9.46 -12.32 -8.41
CA VAL A 410 -9.14 -11.74 -7.09
C VAL A 410 -9.35 -12.80 -6.01
N GLN A 411 -8.47 -12.81 -5.02
CA GLN A 411 -8.55 -13.67 -3.85
C GLN A 411 -8.28 -12.88 -2.57
N GLY A 412 -8.87 -13.31 -1.46
CA GLY A 412 -8.83 -12.61 -0.19
C GLY A 412 -9.61 -13.33 0.90
N ARG A 413 -9.80 -12.68 2.05
CA ARG A 413 -10.60 -13.22 3.16
C ARG A 413 -11.54 -12.19 3.74
N ILE A 414 -12.69 -12.67 4.21
CA ILE A 414 -13.63 -11.94 5.06
C ILE A 414 -13.41 -12.45 6.48
N LEU A 415 -13.21 -11.53 7.43
CA LEU A 415 -12.90 -11.86 8.83
C LEU A 415 -14.13 -11.69 9.73
N HIS A 416 -14.16 -12.44 10.81
CA HIS A 416 -15.17 -12.42 11.86
C HIS A 416 -14.51 -12.12 13.21
N GLY A 417 -15.10 -11.18 13.96
CA GLY A 417 -14.69 -10.80 15.31
C GLY A 417 -15.69 -9.79 15.89
N GLY A 418 -15.87 -9.80 17.21
CA GLY A 418 -16.73 -8.86 17.93
C GLY A 418 -16.07 -7.51 18.22
N SER A 419 -14.75 -7.40 18.05
CA SER A 419 -13.97 -6.21 18.35
C SER A 419 -12.85 -5.94 17.32
N PRO A 420 -12.35 -4.69 17.21
CA PRO A 420 -11.21 -4.37 16.33
C PRO A 420 -9.95 -5.18 16.67
N THR A 421 -9.74 -5.49 17.95
CA THR A 421 -8.61 -6.28 18.43
C THR A 421 -8.70 -7.75 17.99
N GLU A 422 -9.89 -8.36 17.99
CA GLU A 422 -10.10 -9.68 17.36
C GLU A 422 -9.83 -9.66 15.85
N LEU A 423 -10.29 -8.62 15.14
CA LEU A 423 -10.11 -8.49 13.69
C LEU A 423 -8.62 -8.34 13.30
N ILE A 424 -7.83 -7.55 14.03
CA ILE A 424 -6.36 -7.49 13.86
C ILE A 424 -5.69 -8.82 14.24
N THR A 425 -6.15 -9.46 15.31
CA THR A 425 -5.63 -10.75 15.77
C THR A 425 -5.79 -11.81 14.67
N SER A 426 -7.01 -11.97 14.14
CA SER A 426 -7.32 -12.85 13.02
C SER A 426 -6.58 -12.49 11.72
N TYR A 427 -6.41 -11.20 11.41
CA TYR A 427 -5.65 -10.77 10.24
C TYR A 427 -4.18 -11.22 10.34
N THR A 428 -3.52 -10.84 11.43
CA THR A 428 -2.09 -11.11 11.67
C THR A 428 -1.76 -12.59 11.93
N GLU A 429 -2.74 -13.42 12.30
CA GLU A 429 -2.60 -14.88 12.30
C GLU A 429 -2.26 -15.44 10.92
N SER A 430 -2.78 -14.83 9.85
CA SER A 430 -2.57 -15.32 8.49
C SER A 430 -1.52 -14.54 7.73
N THR A 431 -1.41 -13.22 7.91
CA THR A 431 -0.34 -12.42 7.28
C THR A 431 0.99 -12.45 8.03
N GLY A 432 0.99 -12.74 9.33
CA GLY A 432 2.18 -12.82 10.18
C GLY A 432 2.27 -11.71 11.23
N ARG A 433 3.09 -11.95 12.25
CA ARG A 433 3.42 -11.03 13.36
C ARG A 433 4.94 -10.88 13.46
N PRO A 434 5.47 -9.71 13.85
CA PRO A 434 6.90 -9.51 14.02
C PRO A 434 7.44 -10.39 15.17
N PRO A 435 8.75 -10.69 15.20
CA PRO A 435 9.37 -11.38 16.30
C PRO A 435 9.44 -10.46 17.53
N VAL A 436 9.58 -11.06 18.72
CA VAL A 436 9.94 -10.32 19.92
C VAL A 436 11.26 -9.60 19.68
N LEU A 437 11.27 -8.27 19.84
CA LEU A 437 12.50 -7.50 19.67
C LEU A 437 13.52 -7.82 20.77
N PRO A 438 14.81 -8.02 20.44
CA PRO A 438 15.89 -8.12 21.41
C PRO A 438 15.85 -6.98 22.42
N ARG A 439 16.07 -7.27 23.71
CA ARG A 439 15.82 -6.30 24.78
C ARG A 439 16.67 -5.02 24.62
N TRP A 440 17.86 -5.11 24.03
CA TRP A 440 18.74 -3.96 23.87
C TRP A 440 18.10 -2.80 23.06
N ILE A 441 17.40 -3.06 21.94
CA ILE A 441 16.85 -1.97 21.10
C ILE A 441 15.76 -1.17 21.82
N THR A 442 14.97 -1.83 22.69
CA THR A 442 13.91 -1.19 23.48
C THR A 442 14.38 -0.65 24.84
N SER A 443 15.66 -0.86 25.22
CA SER A 443 16.22 -0.51 26.53
C SER A 443 16.78 0.91 26.68
N GLY A 444 16.79 1.72 25.61
CA GLY A 444 17.34 3.08 25.62
C GLY A 444 17.11 3.79 24.28
N ALA A 445 17.53 5.05 24.20
CA ALA A 445 17.46 5.83 22.97
C ALA A 445 18.48 5.37 21.93
N VAL A 446 18.08 5.31 20.66
CA VAL A 446 18.94 5.02 19.52
C VAL A 446 19.42 6.33 18.93
N VAL A 447 20.71 6.61 19.09
CA VAL A 447 21.36 7.85 18.66
C VAL A 447 21.72 7.74 17.17
N GLY A 448 20.79 8.14 16.32
CA GLY A 448 21.06 8.36 14.90
C GLY A 448 21.85 9.65 14.70
N MET A 449 23.08 9.51 14.21
CA MET A 449 24.00 10.62 13.93
C MET A 449 25.02 10.26 12.83
N GLN A 450 25.83 11.24 12.41
CA GLN A 450 26.84 11.12 11.36
C GLN A 450 28.14 11.86 11.74
N GLY A 451 29.14 11.81 10.85
CA GLY A 451 30.35 12.63 10.95
C GLY A 451 31.60 11.91 11.45
N GLY A 452 31.65 10.57 11.35
CA GLY A 452 32.86 9.80 11.61
C GLY A 452 33.19 9.55 13.08
N THR A 453 34.28 8.84 13.33
CA THR A 453 34.68 8.33 14.66
C THR A 453 34.74 9.41 15.74
N ASP A 454 35.36 10.57 15.44
CA ASP A 454 35.55 11.64 16.41
C ASP A 454 34.24 12.36 16.78
N ALA A 455 33.28 12.43 15.85
CA ALA A 455 31.96 12.97 16.15
C ALA A 455 31.23 12.05 17.12
N VAL A 456 31.23 10.73 16.86
CA VAL A 456 30.61 9.73 17.73
C VAL A 456 31.25 9.73 19.11
N ARG A 457 32.59 9.72 19.22
CA ARG A 457 33.29 9.74 20.51
C ARG A 457 33.01 11.03 21.31
N ARG A 458 32.91 12.19 20.66
CA ARG A 458 32.53 13.48 21.28
C ARG A 458 31.09 13.48 21.80
N VAL A 459 30.13 13.07 20.97
CA VAL A 459 28.71 13.03 21.35
C VAL A 459 28.47 11.96 22.41
N TRP A 460 29.14 10.80 22.35
CA TRP A 460 29.10 9.79 23.39
C TRP A 460 29.54 10.34 24.75
N LYS A 461 30.67 11.07 24.82
CA LYS A 461 31.07 11.73 26.07
C LYS A 461 29.98 12.68 26.60
N GLN A 462 29.39 13.52 25.75
CA GLN A 462 28.31 14.42 26.15
C GLN A 462 27.07 13.68 26.69
N LEU A 463 26.78 12.49 26.17
CA LEU A 463 25.69 11.64 26.64
C LEU A 463 26.02 10.91 27.95
N GLN A 464 27.28 10.55 28.18
CA GLN A 464 27.76 10.05 29.47
C GLN A 464 27.69 11.15 30.55
N ASP A 465 28.11 12.38 30.22
CA ASP A 465 28.10 13.53 31.13
C ASP A 465 26.66 13.99 31.54
N HIS A 466 25.62 13.38 30.95
CA HIS A 466 24.20 13.61 31.25
C HIS A 466 23.45 12.35 31.75
N ASP A 467 24.15 11.22 31.99
CA ASP A 467 23.61 9.89 32.30
C ASP A 467 22.50 9.43 31.34
N VAL A 468 22.67 9.60 30.03
CA VAL A 468 21.62 9.28 29.05
C VAL A 468 21.49 7.76 28.85
N PRO A 469 20.29 7.15 29.00
CA PRO A 469 20.05 5.75 28.63
C PRO A 469 20.11 5.58 27.11
N VAL A 470 21.29 5.24 26.57
CA VAL A 470 21.53 4.95 25.15
C VAL A 470 21.53 3.45 24.93
N SER A 471 20.78 2.96 23.94
CA SER A 471 20.79 1.55 23.51
C SER A 471 21.81 1.30 22.39
N ALA A 472 21.87 2.21 21.42
CA ALA A 472 22.77 2.11 20.28
C ALA A 472 23.12 3.47 19.68
N PHE A 473 24.26 3.53 18.99
CA PHE A 473 24.50 4.54 17.94
C PHE A 473 24.09 3.95 16.59
N TRP A 474 23.31 4.69 15.81
CA TRP A 474 22.98 4.37 14.43
C TRP A 474 23.73 5.32 13.49
N LEU A 475 24.63 4.75 12.68
CA LEU A 475 25.64 5.46 11.90
C LEU A 475 25.41 5.13 10.43
N GLN A 476 24.52 5.87 9.77
CA GLN A 476 24.14 5.58 8.38
C GLN A 476 25.28 5.84 7.39
N ASP A 477 26.19 6.75 7.73
CA ASP A 477 27.35 7.15 6.94
C ASP A 477 28.59 6.29 7.20
N TRP A 478 28.42 5.09 7.76
CA TRP A 478 29.49 4.08 7.86
C TRP A 478 30.14 3.73 6.50
N VAL A 479 29.40 3.90 5.39
CA VAL A 479 29.85 3.79 3.98
C VAL A 479 30.54 5.05 3.42
N GLY A 480 30.68 6.10 4.24
CA GLY A 480 31.14 7.42 3.81
C GLY A 480 30.06 8.23 3.08
N GLN A 481 30.38 9.51 2.82
CA GLN A 481 29.46 10.47 2.22
C GLN A 481 29.98 11.06 0.89
N ARG A 482 29.06 11.64 0.12
CA ARG A 482 29.31 12.52 -1.03
C ARG A 482 28.36 13.70 -1.00
N LYS A 483 28.83 14.88 -1.41
CA LYS A 483 27.99 16.08 -1.53
C LYS A 483 27.30 16.10 -2.89
N THR A 484 25.99 16.34 -2.89
CA THR A 484 25.17 16.49 -4.10
C THR A 484 24.36 17.78 -4.03
N SER A 485 23.52 18.04 -5.05
CA SER A 485 22.64 19.21 -5.09
C SER A 485 21.54 19.21 -4.01
N ILE A 486 21.24 18.06 -3.41
CA ILE A 486 20.18 17.92 -2.38
C ILE A 486 20.75 17.93 -0.95
N GLY A 487 21.99 17.47 -0.73
CA GLY A 487 22.63 17.46 0.59
C GLY A 487 23.89 16.59 0.61
N SER A 488 24.28 16.11 1.81
CA SER A 488 25.15 14.94 1.91
C SER A 488 24.32 13.68 1.64
N GLN A 489 24.78 12.83 0.73
CA GLN A 489 24.18 11.53 0.43
C GLN A 489 25.23 10.42 0.59
N LEU A 490 24.76 9.21 0.84
CA LEU A 490 25.61 8.04 1.10
C LEU A 490 26.22 7.47 -0.18
N TRP A 491 27.31 6.70 -0.04
CA TRP A 491 27.77 5.78 -1.07
C TRP A 491 27.05 4.44 -0.92
N TRP A 492 26.26 4.04 -1.92
CA TRP A 492 25.49 2.79 -1.87
C TRP A 492 26.34 1.61 -2.33
N ASN A 493 27.34 1.31 -1.49
CA ASN A 493 28.28 0.19 -1.62
C ASN A 493 28.69 -0.19 -0.20
N TRP A 494 28.15 -1.30 0.28
CA TRP A 494 28.01 -1.66 1.69
C TRP A 494 29.31 -2.19 2.33
N GLU A 495 30.34 -1.34 2.37
CA GLU A 495 31.60 -1.55 3.11
C GLU A 495 31.88 -0.38 4.07
N VAL A 496 32.73 -0.60 5.09
CA VAL A 496 33.19 0.49 5.96
C VAL A 496 34.07 1.46 5.16
N ASP A 497 33.84 2.76 5.29
CA ASP A 497 34.78 3.81 4.87
C ASP A 497 35.78 4.07 6.00
N ASP A 498 36.97 3.49 5.90
CA ASP A 498 37.99 3.58 6.96
C ASP A 498 38.64 4.97 7.07
N ASP A 499 38.51 5.85 6.07
CA ASP A 499 38.99 7.24 6.16
C ASP A 499 38.02 8.10 6.97
N HIS A 500 36.71 7.87 6.80
CA HIS A 500 35.64 8.56 7.53
C HIS A 500 35.40 7.96 8.93
N TYR A 501 35.53 6.65 9.07
CA TYR A 501 35.40 5.88 10.31
C TYR A 501 36.72 5.20 10.72
N ALA A 502 37.80 5.99 10.72
CA ALA A 502 39.11 5.55 11.22
C ALA A 502 38.99 4.86 12.59
N GLY A 503 39.50 3.63 12.69
CA GLY A 503 39.40 2.81 13.91
C GLY A 503 38.01 2.24 14.20
N TRP A 504 37.15 2.04 13.18
CA TRP A 504 35.79 1.48 13.31
C TRP A 504 35.70 0.30 14.31
N THR A 505 36.55 -0.72 14.16
CA THR A 505 36.57 -1.91 15.03
C THR A 505 36.76 -1.56 16.51
N ASP A 506 37.59 -0.55 16.80
CA ASP A 506 37.84 -0.10 18.17
C ASP A 506 36.70 0.79 18.69
N LEU A 507 36.09 1.62 17.83
CA LEU A 507 34.88 2.38 18.15
C LEU A 507 33.73 1.45 18.56
N VAL A 508 33.44 0.43 17.74
CA VAL A 508 32.38 -0.55 18.02
C VAL A 508 32.69 -1.36 19.28
N ARG A 509 33.96 -1.75 19.50
CA ARG A 509 34.36 -2.47 20.73
C ARG A 509 34.21 -1.60 21.99
N ASP A 510 34.60 -0.33 21.92
CA ASP A 510 34.51 0.60 23.05
C ASP A 510 33.06 0.93 23.43
N LEU A 511 32.18 1.12 22.45
CA LEU A 511 30.74 1.29 22.67
C LEU A 511 30.14 0.02 23.29
N ARG A 512 30.45 -1.16 22.72
CA ARG A 512 29.93 -2.45 23.20
C ARG A 512 30.35 -2.75 24.65
N ARG A 513 31.60 -2.43 25.03
CA ARG A 513 32.11 -2.49 26.42
C ARG A 513 31.33 -1.60 27.41
N ARG A 514 30.53 -0.65 26.92
CA ARG A 514 29.65 0.22 27.73
C ARG A 514 28.17 -0.16 27.63
N GLY A 515 27.85 -1.31 27.04
CA GLY A 515 26.48 -1.76 26.79
C GLY A 515 25.77 -1.10 25.61
N VAL A 516 26.48 -0.25 24.85
CA VAL A 516 25.92 0.47 23.70
C VAL A 516 26.21 -0.30 22.41
N ARG A 517 25.17 -0.67 21.67
CA ARG A 517 25.32 -1.36 20.38
C ARG A 517 25.66 -0.36 19.25
N THR A 518 26.11 -0.86 18.10
CA THR A 518 26.29 -0.04 16.88
C THR A 518 25.37 -0.58 15.79
N MET A 519 24.67 0.32 15.10
CA MET A 519 23.79 0.01 13.97
C MET A 519 24.25 0.78 12.72
N THR A 520 24.02 0.20 11.54
CA THR A 520 24.47 0.72 10.24
C THR A 520 23.29 0.96 9.27
N TYR A 521 23.53 1.02 7.97
CA TYR A 521 22.53 1.26 6.93
C TYR A 521 22.83 0.41 5.69
N CYS A 522 21.82 -0.22 5.10
CA CYS A 522 21.90 -0.79 3.76
C CYS A 522 20.54 -0.71 3.06
N ASN A 523 20.54 -0.83 1.73
CA ASN A 523 19.33 -0.82 0.92
C ASN A 523 19.53 -1.75 -0.32
N PRO A 524 18.47 -2.06 -1.09
CA PRO A 524 18.52 -3.03 -2.19
C PRO A 524 19.21 -2.50 -3.47
N CYS A 525 19.72 -1.27 -3.47
CA CYS A 525 20.30 -0.60 -4.63
C CYS A 525 21.81 -0.43 -4.50
N LEU A 526 22.50 -0.44 -5.64
CA LEU A 526 23.95 -0.30 -5.77
C LEU A 526 24.30 0.81 -6.76
N VAL A 527 25.45 1.45 -6.56
CA VAL A 527 25.97 2.51 -7.45
C VAL A 527 27.32 2.16 -8.05
N PRO A 528 27.64 2.64 -9.26
CA PRO A 528 29.01 2.68 -9.77
C PRO A 528 29.95 3.42 -8.80
N MET A 529 31.14 2.85 -8.60
CA MET A 529 32.12 3.30 -7.61
C MET A 529 33.34 4.00 -8.25
N ASP A 530 33.27 4.31 -9.55
CA ASP A 530 34.28 5.02 -10.35
C ASP A 530 34.73 6.37 -9.74
N LYS A 531 33.90 6.97 -8.90
CA LYS A 531 34.10 8.29 -8.27
C LYS A 531 34.46 8.25 -6.78
N LYS A 532 34.59 7.07 -6.15
CA LYS A 532 35.02 6.94 -4.75
C LYS A 532 36.46 6.44 -4.69
N ALA A 533 37.40 7.36 -4.46
CA ALA A 533 38.84 7.10 -4.52
C ALA A 533 39.35 6.03 -3.52
N ASN A 534 38.60 5.81 -2.43
CA ASN A 534 38.89 4.85 -1.37
C ASN A 534 37.88 3.68 -1.32
N ALA A 535 37.23 3.34 -2.44
CA ALA A 535 36.46 2.09 -2.54
C ALA A 535 37.42 0.88 -2.61
N ARG A 536 37.14 -0.18 -1.85
CA ARG A 536 37.88 -1.46 -1.94
C ARG A 536 37.10 -2.51 -2.70
N ARG A 537 35.76 -2.41 -2.67
CA ARG A 537 34.83 -3.34 -3.32
C ARG A 537 33.90 -2.60 -4.29
N HIS A 538 33.59 -3.22 -5.43
CA HIS A 538 32.78 -2.63 -6.49
C HIS A 538 31.49 -3.44 -6.66
N LEU A 539 30.60 -3.38 -5.67
CA LEU A 539 29.44 -4.28 -5.59
C LEU A 539 28.51 -4.21 -6.80
N PHE A 540 28.33 -3.03 -7.39
CA PHE A 540 27.58 -2.86 -8.64
C PHE A 540 28.16 -3.71 -9.78
N GLU A 541 29.48 -3.72 -9.96
CA GLU A 541 30.16 -4.49 -11.02
C GLU A 541 30.15 -5.99 -10.74
N GLU A 542 30.19 -6.40 -9.47
CA GLU A 542 30.03 -7.79 -9.06
C GLU A 542 28.62 -8.29 -9.34
N ALA A 543 27.59 -7.57 -8.86
CA ALA A 543 26.19 -7.90 -9.12
C ALA A 543 25.84 -7.86 -10.61
N LYS A 544 26.44 -6.94 -11.40
CA LYS A 544 26.32 -6.93 -12.86
C LYS A 544 26.88 -8.20 -13.50
N LYS A 545 28.11 -8.61 -13.14
CA LYS A 545 28.77 -9.82 -13.68
C LYS A 545 28.05 -11.11 -13.30
N LEU A 546 27.45 -11.15 -12.12
CA LEU A 546 26.67 -12.29 -11.62
C LEU A 546 25.20 -12.30 -12.15
N GLY A 547 24.77 -11.23 -12.83
CA GLY A 547 23.40 -11.12 -13.35
C GLY A 547 22.33 -10.90 -12.27
N PHE A 548 22.72 -10.39 -11.09
CA PHE A 548 21.87 -10.19 -9.91
C PHE A 548 21.17 -8.83 -9.86
N LEU A 549 21.32 -7.99 -10.89
CA LEU A 549 20.62 -6.71 -11.01
C LEU A 549 19.32 -6.88 -11.81
N VAL A 550 18.27 -6.15 -11.42
CA VAL A 550 17.02 -5.98 -12.18
C VAL A 550 17.35 -5.49 -13.60
N LYS A 551 16.63 -5.98 -14.60
CA LYS A 551 16.95 -5.74 -16.03
C LYS A 551 15.90 -4.88 -16.72
N ASP A 552 16.32 -4.20 -17.78
CA ASP A 552 15.46 -3.40 -18.63
C ASP A 552 14.88 -4.22 -19.82
N ALA A 553 14.24 -3.53 -20.76
CA ALA A 553 13.68 -4.14 -21.97
C ALA A 553 14.74 -4.59 -23.01
N ALA A 554 15.99 -4.15 -22.89
CA ALA A 554 17.12 -4.67 -23.67
C ALA A 554 17.78 -5.89 -23.00
N GLY A 555 17.64 -6.03 -21.68
CA GLY A 555 18.29 -7.07 -20.86
C GLY A 555 19.54 -6.58 -20.11
N GLU A 556 19.88 -5.29 -20.21
CA GLU A 556 20.95 -4.66 -19.44
C GLU A 556 20.47 -4.30 -18.02
N PRO A 557 21.38 -4.04 -17.06
CA PRO A 557 21.01 -3.58 -15.73
C PRO A 557 20.17 -2.30 -15.78
N TYR A 558 19.04 -2.31 -15.08
CA TYR A 558 18.10 -1.21 -15.05
C TYR A 558 18.69 -0.07 -14.19
N MET A 559 19.21 0.96 -14.86
CA MET A 559 19.66 2.19 -14.21
C MET A 559 18.49 3.14 -13.95
N MET A 560 18.19 3.38 -12.68
CA MET A 560 17.13 4.27 -12.21
C MET A 560 17.71 5.61 -11.74
N PRO A 561 17.20 6.78 -12.19
CA PRO A 561 17.73 8.08 -11.77
C PRO A 561 17.25 8.48 -10.37
N ASN A 562 18.03 8.18 -9.33
CA ASN A 562 17.73 8.57 -7.96
C ASN A 562 18.30 9.96 -7.65
N THR A 563 17.42 10.96 -7.49
CA THR A 563 17.72 12.34 -7.01
C THR A 563 18.83 13.09 -7.74
N ALA A 564 20.10 12.71 -7.52
CA ALA A 564 21.32 13.27 -8.08
C ALA A 564 22.31 12.23 -8.67
N PHE A 565 22.00 10.93 -8.66
CA PHE A 565 22.83 9.86 -9.24
C PHE A 565 22.00 8.64 -9.67
N ASP A 566 22.48 7.90 -10.67
CA ASP A 566 21.80 6.69 -11.13
C ASP A 566 22.17 5.47 -10.26
N VAL A 567 21.22 4.55 -10.07
CA VAL A 567 21.33 3.35 -9.22
C VAL A 567 20.81 2.13 -9.98
N ALA A 568 21.31 0.93 -9.67
CA ALA A 568 20.65 -0.31 -10.07
C ALA A 568 20.15 -1.08 -8.86
N MET A 569 19.00 -1.73 -9.01
CA MET A 569 18.32 -2.49 -7.96
C MET A 569 18.70 -3.98 -8.06
N LEU A 570 18.89 -4.65 -6.93
CA LEU A 570 19.09 -6.10 -6.88
C LEU A 570 17.80 -6.84 -7.22
N ASP A 571 17.88 -7.92 -8.00
CA ASP A 571 16.74 -8.76 -8.30
C ASP A 571 16.58 -9.84 -7.24
N PHE A 572 15.85 -9.55 -6.17
CA PHE A 572 15.53 -10.53 -5.13
C PHE A 572 14.46 -11.55 -5.51
N THR A 573 13.99 -11.61 -6.77
CA THR A 573 13.31 -12.83 -7.26
C THR A 573 14.31 -13.96 -7.51
N ASN A 574 15.54 -13.62 -7.93
CA ASN A 574 16.65 -14.56 -8.08
C ASN A 574 17.12 -15.12 -6.71
N PRO A 575 17.14 -16.45 -6.48
CA PRO A 575 17.60 -17.05 -5.23
C PRO A 575 19.08 -16.78 -4.94
N ASP A 576 19.93 -16.75 -5.96
CA ASP A 576 21.38 -16.59 -5.81
C ASP A 576 21.74 -15.15 -5.43
N ALA A 577 20.98 -14.16 -5.95
CA ALA A 577 21.09 -12.77 -5.53
C ALA A 577 20.73 -12.59 -4.04
N ARG A 578 19.70 -13.30 -3.55
CA ARG A 578 19.36 -13.34 -2.12
C ARG A 578 20.47 -13.99 -1.29
N ALA A 579 21.00 -15.13 -1.74
CA ALA A 579 22.06 -15.85 -1.05
C ALA A 579 23.36 -15.02 -0.96
N TRP A 580 23.76 -14.38 -2.07
CA TRP A 580 24.89 -13.46 -2.15
C TRP A 580 24.73 -12.29 -1.18
N PHE A 581 23.58 -11.62 -1.15
CA PHE A 581 23.38 -10.49 -0.26
C PHE A 581 23.44 -10.89 1.23
N LYS A 582 22.89 -12.05 1.61
CA LYS A 582 23.03 -12.58 2.99
C LYS A 582 24.49 -12.91 3.32
N GLY A 583 25.18 -13.66 2.45
CA GLY A 583 26.53 -14.21 2.70
C GLY A 583 27.67 -13.19 2.63
N GLU A 584 27.55 -12.20 1.74
CA GLU A 584 28.57 -11.18 1.50
C GLU A 584 28.30 -9.89 2.29
N ILE A 585 27.08 -9.35 2.20
CA ILE A 585 26.76 -8.00 2.69
C ILE A 585 26.34 -8.05 4.15
N LEU A 586 25.23 -8.72 4.47
CA LEU A 586 24.69 -8.72 5.83
C LEU A 586 25.63 -9.46 6.80
N ALA A 587 26.22 -10.58 6.38
CA ALA A 587 27.26 -11.24 7.15
C ALA A 587 28.57 -10.42 7.23
N GLY A 588 28.87 -9.56 6.25
CA GLY A 588 29.95 -8.57 6.32
C GLY A 588 29.68 -7.53 7.41
N MET A 589 28.50 -6.91 7.40
CA MET A 589 28.04 -5.92 8.39
C MET A 589 28.05 -6.50 9.82
N ALA A 590 27.51 -7.71 10.00
CA ALA A 590 27.45 -8.37 11.31
C ALA A 590 28.84 -8.78 11.85
N ARG A 591 29.74 -9.30 10.98
CA ARG A 591 31.15 -9.56 11.34
C ARG A 591 31.91 -8.26 11.64
N GLY A 592 31.58 -7.17 10.94
CA GLY A 592 32.04 -5.80 11.22
C GLY A 592 31.50 -5.21 12.53
N GLY A 593 30.72 -5.98 13.30
CA GLY A 593 30.28 -5.64 14.65
C GLY A 593 28.95 -4.90 14.74
N ALA A 594 28.26 -4.67 13.62
CA ALA A 594 26.91 -4.10 13.62
C ALA A 594 25.92 -5.08 14.28
N ALA A 595 25.15 -4.58 15.25
CA ALA A 595 24.04 -5.31 15.87
C ALA A 595 22.71 -5.09 15.14
N GLY A 596 22.69 -4.27 14.08
CA GLY A 596 21.45 -3.92 13.39
C GLY A 596 21.64 -2.84 12.34
N TRP A 597 20.60 -2.53 11.58
CA TRP A 597 20.67 -1.53 10.51
C TRP A 597 19.29 -0.99 10.13
N MET A 598 19.28 0.20 9.51
CA MET A 598 18.17 0.57 8.64
C MET A 598 18.29 -0.28 7.36
N ALA A 599 17.24 -1.02 7.04
CA ALA A 599 17.07 -1.77 5.79
C ALA A 599 16.14 -0.95 4.87
N ASP A 600 16.70 0.10 4.29
CA ASP A 600 15.96 1.18 3.66
C ASP A 600 15.43 0.80 2.25
N PHE A 601 14.58 1.65 1.68
CA PHE A 601 13.91 1.47 0.38
C PHE A 601 13.12 0.14 0.29
N GLY A 602 12.70 -0.20 -0.93
CA GLY A 602 11.86 -1.34 -1.30
C GLY A 602 10.76 -0.92 -2.28
N GLU A 603 10.32 0.34 -2.19
CA GLU A 603 9.30 0.95 -3.03
C GLU A 603 9.72 1.33 -4.45
N GLY A 604 10.98 1.09 -4.83
CA GLY A 604 11.58 1.61 -6.05
C GLY A 604 11.41 0.76 -7.31
N LEU A 605 10.84 -0.45 -7.25
CA LEU A 605 10.90 -1.39 -8.38
C LEU A 605 10.13 -0.85 -9.61
N PRO A 606 10.74 -0.73 -10.80
CA PRO A 606 10.06 -0.15 -11.96
C PRO A 606 8.94 -1.01 -12.54
N LEU A 607 7.88 -0.37 -13.05
CA LEU A 607 6.70 -1.08 -13.59
C LEU A 607 6.89 -1.64 -15.02
N ASP A 608 8.08 -1.49 -15.59
CA ASP A 608 8.53 -2.10 -16.86
C ASP A 608 9.82 -2.93 -16.70
N ALA A 609 10.16 -3.30 -15.46
CA ALA A 609 11.30 -4.16 -15.16
C ALA A 609 11.15 -5.59 -15.72
N ARG A 610 12.30 -6.22 -16.00
CA ARG A 610 12.44 -7.67 -16.18
C ARG A 610 13.15 -8.29 -14.99
N LEU A 611 12.62 -9.42 -14.54
CA LEU A 611 13.05 -10.16 -13.36
C LEU A 611 13.44 -11.58 -13.76
N HIS A 612 14.13 -12.29 -12.86
CA HIS A 612 14.56 -13.68 -13.03
C HIS A 612 13.40 -14.68 -12.92
N SER A 613 12.36 -14.35 -12.16
CA SER A 613 11.19 -15.22 -11.92
C SER A 613 10.11 -15.04 -12.98
N GLU A 614 9.79 -16.11 -13.71
CA GLU A 614 8.62 -16.17 -14.61
C GLU A 614 7.28 -16.17 -13.83
N GLU A 615 7.28 -16.46 -12.52
CA GLU A 615 6.08 -16.31 -11.67
C GLU A 615 5.79 -14.84 -11.31
N ASP A 616 6.79 -13.97 -11.44
CA ASP A 616 6.72 -12.52 -11.15
C ASP A 616 6.63 -11.68 -12.45
N ASP A 617 6.17 -12.29 -13.55
CA ASP A 617 6.13 -11.67 -14.90
C ASP A 617 5.03 -10.58 -15.07
N ASP A 618 4.18 -10.36 -14.06
CA ASP A 618 3.48 -9.07 -13.88
C ASP A 618 4.34 -8.14 -13.00
N PRO A 619 5.00 -7.12 -13.59
CA PRO A 619 5.87 -6.21 -12.84
C PRO A 619 5.11 -5.36 -11.82
N VAL A 620 3.77 -5.21 -11.93
CA VAL A 620 2.97 -4.45 -10.95
C VAL A 620 2.74 -5.27 -9.68
N ALA A 621 2.46 -6.56 -9.83
CA ALA A 621 2.39 -7.50 -8.70
C ALA A 621 3.77 -7.67 -8.05
N ALA A 622 4.83 -7.85 -8.85
CA ALA A 622 6.20 -7.95 -8.36
C ALA A 622 6.65 -6.69 -7.61
N HIS A 623 6.27 -5.51 -8.08
CA HIS A 623 6.53 -4.22 -7.43
C HIS A 623 5.93 -4.15 -6.02
N ASN A 624 4.63 -4.45 -5.86
CA ASN A 624 3.98 -4.50 -4.54
C ASN A 624 4.56 -5.60 -3.63
N ARG A 625 5.10 -6.69 -4.20
CA ARG A 625 5.73 -7.82 -3.49
C ARG A 625 7.17 -7.52 -3.05
N TYR A 626 7.88 -6.60 -3.72
CA TYR A 626 9.32 -6.38 -3.50
C TYR A 626 9.69 -5.99 -2.05
N PRO A 627 8.96 -5.12 -1.33
CA PRO A 627 9.26 -4.82 0.07
C PRO A 627 9.25 -6.04 0.99
N GLU A 628 8.36 -7.01 0.73
CA GLU A 628 8.32 -8.27 1.48
C GLU A 628 9.52 -9.17 1.14
N LEU A 629 9.94 -9.24 -0.13
CA LEU A 629 11.16 -9.95 -0.52
C LEU A 629 12.40 -9.33 0.15
N TRP A 630 12.49 -8.00 0.20
CA TRP A 630 13.57 -7.27 0.85
C TRP A 630 13.60 -7.50 2.36
N ALA A 631 12.47 -7.33 3.05
CA ALA A 631 12.35 -7.62 4.47
C ALA A 631 12.66 -9.10 4.79
N ARG A 632 12.25 -10.03 3.90
CA ARG A 632 12.54 -11.46 4.04
C ARG A 632 14.02 -11.78 3.94
N VAL A 633 14.78 -11.19 3.02
CA VAL A 633 16.23 -11.38 2.91
C VAL A 633 16.95 -10.99 4.21
N ASN A 634 16.58 -9.85 4.78
CA ASN A 634 17.13 -9.39 6.06
C ASN A 634 16.71 -10.31 7.23
N ARG A 635 15.47 -10.80 7.22
CA ARG A 635 14.94 -11.65 8.29
C ARG A 635 15.52 -13.05 8.31
N GLU A 636 15.58 -13.71 7.15
CA GLU A 636 16.24 -15.02 7.04
C GLU A 636 17.67 -14.94 7.56
N PHE A 637 18.43 -13.89 7.20
CA PHE A 637 19.78 -13.68 7.73
C PHE A 637 19.81 -13.47 9.25
N ALA A 638 18.89 -12.69 9.82
CA ALA A 638 18.85 -12.48 11.28
C ALA A 638 18.54 -13.78 12.05
N ASP A 639 17.56 -14.55 11.58
CA ASP A 639 17.18 -15.84 12.18
C ASP A 639 18.29 -16.90 12.00
N GLU A 640 18.97 -16.91 10.84
CA GLU A 640 20.17 -17.74 10.56
C GLU A 640 21.35 -17.36 11.48
N TRP A 641 21.64 -16.06 11.63
CA TRP A 641 22.74 -15.56 12.44
C TRP A 641 22.55 -15.89 13.92
N ARG A 642 21.34 -15.70 14.45
CA ARG A 642 20.93 -16.12 15.81
C ARG A 642 21.11 -17.61 16.02
N SER A 643 20.62 -18.43 15.10
CA SER A 643 20.76 -19.89 15.14
C SER A 643 22.23 -20.33 15.11
N GLY A 644 23.10 -19.59 14.40
CA GLY A 644 24.55 -19.78 14.42
C GLY A 644 25.27 -19.16 15.62
N ALA A 645 24.68 -18.18 16.32
CA ALA A 645 25.26 -17.56 17.51
C ALA A 645 25.22 -18.52 18.70
N HIS A 646 24.10 -19.21 18.92
CA HIS A 646 23.99 -20.23 19.98
C HIS A 646 24.98 -21.39 19.83
N ARG A 647 25.44 -21.70 18.60
CA ARG A 647 26.52 -22.67 18.38
C ARG A 647 27.88 -22.09 18.76
N ARG A 648 28.21 -20.89 18.26
CA ARG A 648 29.46 -20.17 18.59
C ARG A 648 29.64 -19.95 20.10
N ALA A 649 28.54 -19.67 20.83
CA ALA A 649 28.54 -19.49 22.28
C ALA A 649 28.63 -20.79 23.09
N ALA A 650 28.64 -21.96 22.46
CA ALA A 650 28.97 -23.23 23.13
C ALA A 650 30.49 -23.51 23.11
N ASP A 651 31.22 -22.88 22.19
CA ASP A 651 32.67 -23.06 21.98
C ASP A 651 33.51 -21.93 22.63
N ASP A 652 32.90 -20.80 23.01
CA ASP A 652 33.55 -19.63 23.60
C ASP A 652 32.73 -19.06 24.77
N ALA A 653 33.36 -18.92 25.93
CA ALA A 653 32.72 -18.48 27.18
C ALA A 653 32.56 -16.95 27.31
N ASP A 654 33.27 -16.15 26.50
CA ASP A 654 33.11 -14.69 26.41
C ASP A 654 32.10 -14.28 25.30
N ALA A 655 31.41 -15.25 24.68
CA ALA A 655 30.46 -15.00 23.61
C ALA A 655 29.20 -14.24 24.08
N ASP A 656 28.91 -13.11 23.42
CA ASP A 656 27.77 -12.22 23.69
C ASP A 656 26.43 -12.93 23.44
N VAL A 657 25.80 -13.42 24.52
CA VAL A 657 24.51 -14.15 24.50
C VAL A 657 23.34 -13.27 24.03
N ASP A 658 23.48 -11.94 24.06
CA ASP A 658 22.54 -10.94 23.52
C ASP A 658 22.97 -10.45 22.11
N GLY A 659 23.70 -11.29 21.36
CA GLY A 659 24.16 -11.05 19.99
C GLY A 659 23.07 -11.05 18.89
N ASP A 660 21.81 -10.83 19.26
CA ASP A 660 20.66 -10.81 18.35
C ASP A 660 20.59 -9.51 17.54
N LEU A 661 20.38 -9.67 16.22
CA LEU A 661 20.37 -8.57 15.26
C LEU A 661 18.98 -7.93 15.14
N VAL A 662 18.93 -6.61 14.86
CA VAL A 662 17.67 -5.88 14.60
C VAL A 662 17.77 -5.02 13.36
N PHE A 663 16.88 -5.21 12.39
CA PHE A 663 16.72 -4.30 11.26
C PHE A 663 15.34 -3.62 11.26
N PHE A 664 15.26 -2.44 10.64
CA PHE A 664 14.00 -1.71 10.48
C PHE A 664 13.81 -1.18 9.05
N VAL A 665 12.56 -1.16 8.57
CA VAL A 665 12.17 -0.84 7.18
C VAL A 665 11.16 0.31 7.12
N ARG A 666 11.09 1.04 6.01
CA ARG A 666 9.94 1.91 5.66
C ARG A 666 8.95 1.23 4.72
N ALA A 667 9.46 0.51 3.71
CA ALA A 667 8.62 -0.11 2.69
C ALA A 667 7.92 -1.37 3.20
N GLY A 668 6.66 -1.58 2.78
CA GLY A 668 5.93 -2.77 3.18
C GLY A 668 4.69 -3.09 2.35
N PHE A 669 4.16 -4.29 2.58
CA PHE A 669 2.88 -4.75 2.07
C PHE A 669 2.23 -5.70 3.11
N ARG A 670 1.19 -6.45 2.70
CA ARG A 670 0.28 -7.16 3.63
C ARG A 670 0.95 -8.15 4.58
N GLU A 671 2.01 -8.86 4.18
CA GLU A 671 2.78 -9.80 5.01
C GLU A 671 4.10 -9.23 5.54
N SER A 672 4.40 -7.93 5.34
CA SER A 672 5.69 -7.38 5.79
C SER A 672 5.94 -7.59 7.29
N SER A 673 4.90 -7.62 8.14
CA SER A 673 5.03 -7.99 9.56
C SER A 673 5.45 -9.43 9.84
N ARG A 674 5.35 -10.37 8.90
CA ARG A 674 5.98 -11.70 9.02
C ARG A 674 7.50 -11.59 9.05
N TRP A 675 8.03 -10.66 8.26
CA TRP A 675 9.43 -10.57 7.88
C TRP A 675 10.15 -9.47 8.68
N ALA A 676 9.71 -8.22 8.52
CA ALA A 676 10.27 -7.05 9.20
C ALA A 676 10.20 -7.20 10.73
N MET A 677 11.28 -6.81 11.40
CA MET A 677 11.33 -6.82 12.88
C MET A 677 10.72 -5.55 13.47
N LEU A 678 10.86 -4.42 12.78
CA LEU A 678 10.45 -3.10 13.20
C LEU A 678 10.17 -2.25 11.95
N PHE A 679 9.13 -1.42 11.98
CA PHE A 679 8.91 -0.38 10.97
C PHE A 679 9.48 0.96 11.44
N TRP A 680 9.74 1.85 10.50
CA TRP A 680 9.86 3.29 10.75
C TRP A 680 9.06 4.06 9.71
N GLU A 681 8.44 5.15 10.18
CA GLU A 681 7.44 5.94 9.45
C GLU A 681 7.96 6.64 8.17
N GLY A 682 9.25 6.58 7.85
CA GLY A 682 9.81 7.18 6.63
C GLY A 682 10.06 8.69 6.72
N ASP A 683 10.18 9.32 5.56
CA ASP A 683 10.87 10.61 5.35
C ASP A 683 10.02 11.86 5.71
N GLN A 684 9.36 11.93 6.88
CA GLN A 684 8.55 13.11 7.24
C GLN A 684 9.34 14.42 7.12
N MET A 685 8.72 15.51 6.68
CA MET A 685 9.37 16.82 6.74
C MET A 685 9.64 17.29 8.17
N VAL A 686 10.65 18.15 8.30
CA VAL A 686 10.96 18.91 9.53
C VAL A 686 9.94 20.04 9.78
N SER A 687 8.65 19.69 9.83
CA SER A 687 7.50 20.59 9.76
C SER A 687 6.43 20.32 10.84
N TRP A 688 5.51 21.29 11.00
CA TRP A 688 4.28 21.20 11.81
C TRP A 688 3.01 20.92 10.96
N GLN A 689 3.18 20.53 9.70
CA GLN A 689 2.09 20.44 8.72
C GLN A 689 1.25 19.16 8.90
N GLU A 690 0.02 19.12 8.36
CA GLU A 690 -0.96 18.06 8.62
C GLU A 690 -0.59 16.74 7.93
N ASN A 691 -0.08 16.80 6.70
CA ASN A 691 0.07 15.64 5.81
C ASN A 691 1.51 15.15 5.69
N ASP A 692 2.48 15.96 6.10
CA ASP A 692 3.92 15.60 6.08
C ASP A 692 4.71 16.39 7.16
N GLY A 693 4.59 15.99 8.42
CA GLY A 693 5.18 16.65 9.58
C GLY A 693 4.84 15.93 10.89
N ILE A 694 5.05 16.57 12.04
CA ILE A 694 4.81 15.93 13.36
C ILE A 694 3.35 15.47 13.58
N LYS A 695 2.39 15.98 12.82
CA LYS A 695 1.00 15.46 12.83
C LYS A 695 0.89 14.16 12.06
N SER A 696 1.53 14.07 10.89
CA SER A 696 1.42 12.94 9.97
C SER A 696 2.16 11.70 10.46
N SER A 697 3.21 11.86 11.27
CA SER A 697 3.86 10.76 12.01
C SER A 697 2.87 10.07 12.95
N VAL A 698 2.15 10.85 13.78
CA VAL A 698 1.10 10.28 14.65
C VAL A 698 -0.03 9.63 13.85
N VAL A 699 -0.39 10.15 12.67
CA VAL A 699 -1.34 9.44 11.78
C VAL A 699 -0.74 8.11 11.29
N GLY A 700 0.51 8.10 10.82
CA GLY A 700 1.22 6.91 10.31
C GLY A 700 1.32 5.81 11.36
N LEU A 701 1.82 6.14 12.55
CA LEU A 701 1.90 5.26 13.72
C LEU A 701 0.56 4.56 14.02
N LEU A 702 -0.54 5.31 13.99
CA LEU A 702 -1.87 4.81 14.34
C LEU A 702 -2.56 4.07 13.19
N ALA A 703 -2.37 4.48 11.93
CA ALA A 703 -2.87 3.79 10.75
C ALA A 703 -2.12 2.48 10.47
N GLY A 704 -0.79 2.47 10.64
CA GLY A 704 0.05 1.28 10.57
C GLY A 704 -0.32 0.28 11.68
N GLY A 705 -0.47 0.75 12.92
CA GLY A 705 -0.98 -0.07 14.02
C GLY A 705 -2.36 -0.68 13.73
N LEU A 706 -3.31 0.14 13.24
CA LEU A 706 -4.63 -0.34 12.79
C LEU A 706 -4.55 -1.31 11.59
N SER A 707 -3.45 -1.33 10.84
CA SER A 707 -3.24 -2.19 9.66
C SER A 707 -2.39 -3.43 9.95
N GLY A 708 -2.09 -3.72 11.22
CA GLY A 708 -1.33 -4.90 11.62
C GLY A 708 0.19 -4.72 11.60
N PHE A 709 0.70 -3.48 11.62
CA PHE A 709 2.13 -3.15 11.84
C PHE A 709 2.32 -2.68 13.30
N PRO A 710 2.50 -3.59 14.29
CA PRO A 710 2.38 -3.23 15.70
C PRO A 710 3.61 -2.53 16.31
N LEU A 711 4.77 -2.64 15.66
CA LEU A 711 6.05 -2.06 16.12
C LEU A 711 6.52 -1.03 15.08
N ASN A 712 6.39 0.26 15.38
CA ASN A 712 6.69 1.38 14.47
C ASN A 712 7.12 2.66 15.22
N HIS A 713 7.94 3.52 14.59
CA HIS A 713 8.39 4.81 15.12
C HIS A 713 8.86 5.81 14.04
N SER A 714 8.73 7.11 14.28
CA SER A 714 9.31 8.18 13.46
C SER A 714 10.74 8.57 13.85
N ASP A 715 11.42 9.25 12.93
CA ASP A 715 12.60 10.05 13.27
C ASP A 715 12.25 11.16 14.26
N ALA A 716 12.89 11.19 15.43
CA ALA A 716 12.67 12.26 16.40
C ALA A 716 13.14 13.62 15.83
N GLY A 717 12.18 14.39 15.31
CA GLY A 717 12.35 15.69 14.67
C GLY A 717 12.08 15.72 13.16
N GLY A 718 11.68 14.60 12.55
CA GLY A 718 11.52 14.46 11.10
C GLY A 718 12.85 14.47 10.33
N TYR A 719 12.81 14.18 9.03
CA TYR A 719 13.96 14.01 8.16
C TYR A 719 14.05 15.06 7.04
N CYS A 720 12.97 15.23 6.26
CA CYS A 720 13.02 15.94 4.99
C CYS A 720 13.13 17.46 5.19
N THR A 721 14.30 18.00 4.83
CA THR A 721 14.70 19.40 4.99
C THR A 721 14.78 20.05 3.61
N VAL A 722 14.00 21.11 3.41
CA VAL A 722 13.91 21.81 2.13
C VAL A 722 14.34 23.26 2.34
N ASP A 723 15.54 23.57 1.85
CA ASP A 723 16.13 24.90 1.97
C ASP A 723 16.37 25.49 0.57
N LEU A 724 15.37 26.22 0.09
CA LEU A 724 15.34 26.94 -1.18
C LEU A 724 15.23 28.45 -0.91
N PRO A 725 15.59 29.34 -1.86
CA PRO A 725 15.65 30.78 -1.61
C PRO A 725 14.37 31.42 -1.05
N LEU A 726 13.20 30.86 -1.40
CA LEU A 726 11.87 31.33 -0.97
C LEU A 726 11.09 30.33 -0.10
N LEU A 727 11.62 29.13 0.14
CA LEU A 727 10.96 28.07 0.91
C LEU A 727 11.97 27.36 1.81
N ARG A 728 11.86 27.58 3.12
CA ARG A 728 12.81 27.08 4.12
C ARG A 728 12.09 26.31 5.22
N TYR A 729 12.08 25.00 5.07
CA TYR A 729 11.65 24.03 6.07
C TYR A 729 12.92 23.46 6.70
N ARG A 730 13.25 23.97 7.89
CA ARG A 730 14.41 23.61 8.71
C ARG A 730 13.92 23.24 10.10
N ARG A 731 14.52 22.22 10.73
CA ARG A 731 14.12 21.76 12.05
C ARG A 731 14.42 22.83 13.10
N SER A 732 13.38 23.52 13.57
CA SER A 732 13.48 24.42 14.73
C SER A 732 13.69 23.62 16.01
N GLU A 733 14.39 24.22 16.99
CA GLU A 733 14.57 23.63 18.33
C GLU A 733 13.25 23.13 18.93
N GLU A 734 12.21 23.99 18.97
CA GLU A 734 10.89 23.66 19.52
C GLU A 734 10.28 22.39 18.92
N LEU A 735 10.32 22.24 17.58
CA LEU A 735 9.83 21.05 16.88
C LEU A 735 10.60 19.80 17.31
N LEU A 736 11.93 19.90 17.42
CA LEU A 736 12.75 18.80 17.91
C LEU A 736 12.40 18.43 19.37
N LEU A 737 12.20 19.42 20.25
CA LEU A 737 11.83 19.17 21.65
C LEU A 737 10.47 18.44 21.75
N ARG A 738 9.46 18.86 20.99
CA ARG A 738 8.13 18.20 20.95
C ARG A 738 8.17 16.82 20.29
N TRP A 739 9.00 16.61 19.27
CA TRP A 739 9.12 15.28 18.66
C TRP A 739 9.90 14.32 19.57
N MET A 740 10.89 14.79 20.35
CA MET A 740 11.53 13.99 21.40
C MET A 740 10.57 13.65 22.55
N GLU A 741 9.61 14.53 22.88
CA GLU A 741 8.50 14.21 23.80
C GLU A 741 7.59 13.11 23.23
N LEU A 742 7.22 13.19 21.94
CA LEU A 742 6.41 12.17 21.26
C LEU A 742 7.12 10.81 21.20
N SER A 743 8.35 10.78 20.69
CA SER A 743 9.14 9.54 20.54
C SER A 743 9.55 8.90 21.86
N ALA A 744 9.44 9.61 23.00
CA ALA A 744 9.61 9.01 24.32
C ALA A 744 8.50 8.03 24.70
N PHE A 745 7.38 7.99 23.95
CA PHE A 745 6.21 7.12 24.17
C PHE A 745 5.89 6.19 22.98
N THR A 746 6.83 5.97 22.05
CA THR A 746 6.74 4.98 20.96
C THR A 746 7.51 3.69 21.30
N VAL A 747 7.53 2.70 20.39
CA VAL A 747 8.28 1.44 20.63
C VAL A 747 9.80 1.63 20.66
N VAL A 748 10.33 2.57 19.88
CA VAL A 748 11.76 2.89 19.80
C VAL A 748 11.94 4.39 19.68
N PHE A 749 12.70 4.98 20.61
CA PHE A 749 13.11 6.38 20.54
C PHE A 749 14.39 6.52 19.71
N ARG A 750 14.25 6.80 18.40
CA ARG A 750 15.39 6.99 17.47
C ARG A 750 15.52 8.44 17.00
N THR A 751 16.72 9.01 17.03
CA THR A 751 17.03 10.31 16.41
C THR A 751 17.46 10.15 14.95
N HIS A 752 17.44 11.25 14.18
CA HIS A 752 18.07 11.35 12.87
C HIS A 752 18.46 12.80 12.59
N GLU A 753 19.58 13.05 11.92
CA GLU A 753 20.00 14.42 11.58
C GLU A 753 19.23 15.09 10.43
N GLY A 754 18.57 14.29 9.58
CA GLY A 754 17.95 14.74 8.33
C GLY A 754 18.93 14.77 7.15
N ASN A 755 18.42 15.06 5.96
CA ASN A 755 19.20 15.17 4.71
C ASN A 755 20.12 16.41 4.62
N LYS A 756 19.97 17.37 5.55
CA LYS A 756 20.81 18.58 5.68
C LYS A 756 21.16 18.86 7.14
N PRO A 757 22.05 18.08 7.77
CA PRO A 757 22.36 18.16 9.20
C PRO A 757 22.75 19.57 9.68
N GLU A 758 23.53 20.29 8.87
CA GLU A 758 24.06 21.63 9.15
C GLU A 758 23.01 22.75 9.06
N SER A 759 21.86 22.47 8.46
CA SER A 759 20.74 23.40 8.31
C SER A 759 19.69 23.27 9.44
N ASN A 760 19.84 22.26 10.31
CA ASN A 760 18.83 21.82 11.27
C ASN A 760 19.32 21.92 12.73
N CYS A 761 18.36 22.08 13.66
CA CYS A 761 18.61 21.80 15.07
C CYS A 761 18.74 20.28 15.29
N GLN A 762 19.76 19.88 16.05
CA GLN A 762 20.07 18.49 16.43
C GLN A 762 19.99 18.36 17.95
N PHE A 763 19.87 17.12 18.47
CA PHE A 763 19.73 16.93 19.91
C PHE A 763 20.98 17.40 20.69
N TYR A 764 22.16 17.40 20.06
CA TYR A 764 23.42 17.91 20.60
C TYR A 764 23.73 19.37 20.20
N SER A 765 22.82 20.11 19.57
CA SER A 765 23.08 21.49 19.10
C SER A 765 23.38 22.49 20.22
N ASN A 766 22.79 22.30 21.42
CA ASN A 766 23.08 23.12 22.60
C ASN A 766 22.73 22.37 23.90
N ASN A 767 23.07 22.95 25.05
CA ASN A 767 22.81 22.32 26.36
C ASN A 767 21.31 22.08 26.65
N ARG A 768 20.40 22.90 26.09
CA ARG A 768 18.95 22.74 26.27
C ARG A 768 18.41 21.58 25.45
N THR A 769 18.83 21.41 24.19
CA THR A 769 18.46 20.24 23.38
C THR A 769 19.02 18.96 24.00
N LEU A 770 20.25 18.99 24.50
CA LEU A 770 20.92 17.83 25.07
C LEU A 770 20.29 17.41 26.41
N ALA A 771 20.03 18.36 27.30
CA ALA A 771 19.33 18.07 28.56
C ALA A 771 17.89 17.60 28.34
N HIS A 772 17.20 18.11 27.31
CA HIS A 772 15.85 17.64 26.95
C HIS A 772 15.88 16.23 26.35
N PHE A 773 16.83 15.92 25.47
CA PHE A 773 17.06 14.56 24.97
C PHE A 773 17.36 13.58 26.12
N ALA A 774 18.25 13.97 27.03
CA ALA A 774 18.57 13.21 28.23
C ALA A 774 17.32 12.92 29.09
N ARG A 775 16.44 13.92 29.27
CA ARG A 775 15.17 13.73 29.99
C ARG A 775 14.20 12.81 29.22
N CYS A 776 14.02 13.00 27.92
CA CYS A 776 13.17 12.15 27.09
C CYS A 776 13.66 10.68 27.07
N ALA A 777 14.97 10.44 27.04
CA ALA A 777 15.55 9.10 27.11
C ALA A 777 15.36 8.46 28.50
N LYS A 778 15.42 9.25 29.58
CA LYS A 778 15.10 8.79 30.95
C LYS A 778 13.61 8.48 31.12
N ILE A 779 12.71 9.28 30.52
CA ILE A 779 11.27 9.00 30.46
C ILE A 779 11.02 7.70 29.68
N TYR A 780 11.59 7.56 28.48
CA TYR A 780 11.50 6.34 27.68
C TYR A 780 12.02 5.11 28.45
N LYS A 781 13.09 5.26 29.24
CA LYS A 781 13.62 4.19 30.11
C LYS A 781 12.65 3.82 31.25
N ALA A 782 12.00 4.79 31.89
CA ALA A 782 11.15 4.58 33.06
C ALA A 782 10.02 3.57 32.80
N TRP A 783 9.35 3.63 31.64
CA TRP A 783 8.28 2.71 31.27
C TRP A 783 8.72 1.45 30.50
N GLU A 784 10.03 1.13 30.44
CA GLU A 784 10.54 -0.08 29.77
C GLU A 784 9.82 -1.35 30.26
N PHE A 785 9.57 -1.45 31.58
CA PHE A 785 8.91 -2.61 32.20
C PHE A 785 7.52 -2.91 31.63
N TYR A 786 6.84 -1.89 31.09
CA TYR A 786 5.54 -1.99 30.43
C TYR A 786 5.71 -2.16 28.93
N ARG A 787 6.66 -1.44 28.30
CA ARG A 787 7.00 -1.58 26.87
C ARG A 787 7.29 -3.03 26.47
N ILE A 788 8.07 -3.75 27.27
CA ILE A 788 8.42 -5.16 26.99
C ILE A 788 7.22 -6.12 27.05
N GLN A 789 6.09 -5.70 27.64
CA GLN A 789 4.83 -6.46 27.64
C GLN A 789 3.94 -6.12 26.43
N LEU A 790 4.23 -5.01 25.74
CA LEU A 790 3.45 -4.51 24.61
C LEU A 790 4.06 -4.84 23.24
N VAL A 791 5.31 -5.31 23.19
CA VAL A 791 5.97 -5.69 21.92
C VAL A 791 5.47 -7.03 21.33
N GLU A 792 4.52 -7.69 22.00
CA GLU A 792 3.88 -8.92 21.53
C GLU A 792 2.39 -8.67 21.21
N GLY A 793 1.96 -9.10 20.01
CA GLY A 793 0.55 -9.08 19.59
C GLY A 793 0.07 -7.73 19.06
N LEU A 794 -0.67 -6.98 19.88
CA LEU A 794 -1.33 -5.72 19.48
C LEU A 794 -0.33 -4.55 19.44
N PRO A 795 -0.59 -3.49 18.63
CA PRO A 795 0.31 -2.33 18.53
C PRO A 795 0.71 -1.72 19.87
N VAL A 796 1.95 -1.23 19.98
CA VAL A 796 2.43 -0.56 21.21
C VAL A 796 1.69 0.77 21.41
N ALA A 797 1.69 1.62 20.37
CA ALA A 797 0.85 2.81 20.29
C ALA A 797 -0.46 2.47 19.58
N ARG A 798 -1.60 2.83 20.17
CA ARG A 798 -2.94 2.37 19.76
C ARG A 798 -3.87 3.55 19.51
N HIS A 799 -4.53 3.53 18.35
CA HIS A 799 -5.67 4.40 18.12
C HIS A 799 -6.80 3.99 19.06
N LEU A 800 -7.47 4.97 19.68
CA LEU A 800 -8.48 4.72 20.70
C LEU A 800 -9.63 3.83 20.19
N PHE A 801 -9.89 3.79 18.87
CA PHE A 801 -10.88 2.91 18.25
C PHE A 801 -10.68 1.42 18.60
N LEU A 802 -9.44 0.98 18.86
CA LEU A 802 -9.16 -0.41 19.24
C LEU A 802 -9.85 -0.86 20.52
N HIS A 803 -10.04 0.06 21.47
CA HIS A 803 -10.64 -0.23 22.79
C HIS A 803 -12.00 0.45 23.00
N TYR A 804 -12.30 1.47 22.20
CA TYR A 804 -13.54 2.25 22.29
C TYR A 804 -14.23 2.39 20.91
N PRO A 805 -14.60 1.28 20.24
CA PRO A 805 -15.08 1.31 18.85
C PRO A 805 -16.43 2.05 18.66
N GLU A 806 -17.31 1.98 19.65
CA GLU A 806 -18.65 2.61 19.61
C GLU A 806 -18.63 4.13 19.86
N ASP A 807 -17.51 4.67 20.34
CA ASP A 807 -17.40 6.08 20.70
C ASP A 807 -17.28 6.96 19.43
N GLN A 808 -18.33 7.74 19.15
CA GLN A 808 -18.38 8.60 17.96
C GLN A 808 -17.40 9.78 17.97
N ARG A 809 -16.75 10.11 19.10
CA ARG A 809 -15.67 11.10 19.15
C ARG A 809 -14.35 10.45 18.79
N VAL A 810 -14.08 9.27 19.36
CA VAL A 810 -12.93 8.39 19.04
C VAL A 810 -12.91 8.01 17.55
N GLN A 811 -14.06 7.59 16.99
CA GLN A 811 -14.22 7.28 15.57
C GLN A 811 -13.85 8.42 14.61
N LYS A 812 -13.75 9.67 15.09
CA LYS A 812 -13.40 10.88 14.33
C LYS A 812 -11.96 11.37 14.58
N MET A 813 -11.19 10.70 15.45
CA MET A 813 -9.81 11.09 15.78
C MET A 813 -8.83 10.69 14.68
N THR A 814 -7.74 11.45 14.56
CA THR A 814 -6.66 11.20 13.58
C THR A 814 -5.29 11.15 14.24
N TYR A 815 -4.91 12.22 14.94
CA TYR A 815 -3.56 12.41 15.52
C TYR A 815 -3.58 13.07 16.91
N GLN A 816 -4.76 13.42 17.44
CA GLN A 816 -4.86 14.31 18.62
C GLN A 816 -4.36 13.64 19.91
N GLN A 817 -4.48 12.31 20.00
CA GLN A 817 -4.02 11.50 21.13
C GLN A 817 -3.97 10.02 20.74
N PHE A 818 -3.22 9.23 21.52
CA PHE A 818 -3.13 7.78 21.39
C PHE A 818 -2.94 7.11 22.75
N LEU A 819 -3.26 5.82 22.84
CA LEU A 819 -2.93 5.01 24.01
C LEU A 819 -1.57 4.34 23.84
N VAL A 820 -0.79 4.19 24.91
CA VAL A 820 0.30 3.21 24.95
C VAL A 820 -0.21 1.98 25.69
N GLY A 821 -0.44 0.90 24.96
CA GLY A 821 -1.18 -0.27 25.44
C GLY A 821 -2.63 0.07 25.83
N THR A 822 -3.01 -0.20 27.07
CA THR A 822 -4.32 0.16 27.68
C THR A 822 -4.20 1.18 28.81
N GLU A 823 -3.03 1.24 29.46
CA GLU A 823 -2.84 1.91 30.76
C GLU A 823 -2.43 3.38 30.67
N MET A 824 -1.90 3.82 29.52
CA MET A 824 -1.41 5.20 29.33
C MET A 824 -2.13 5.88 28.17
N LEU A 825 -2.44 7.17 28.33
CA LEU A 825 -2.98 8.05 27.30
C LEU A 825 -2.00 9.20 27.07
N VAL A 826 -1.61 9.43 25.81
CA VAL A 826 -0.64 10.45 25.40
C VAL A 826 -1.34 11.47 24.50
N VAL A 827 -1.28 12.75 24.86
CA VAL A 827 -1.90 13.86 24.13
C VAL A 827 -0.80 14.85 23.68
N PRO A 828 -0.14 14.59 22.53
CA PRO A 828 1.07 15.31 22.13
C PRO A 828 0.80 16.75 21.70
N VAL A 829 1.78 17.64 21.91
CA VAL A 829 1.75 19.01 21.39
C VAL A 829 2.23 19.01 19.94
N LEU A 830 1.28 19.07 19.01
CA LEU A 830 1.51 18.97 17.57
C LEU A 830 1.42 20.30 16.81
N ASP A 831 1.33 21.43 17.53
CA ASP A 831 1.23 22.77 16.96
C ASP A 831 2.22 23.73 17.62
N LYS A 832 2.84 24.59 16.79
CA LYS A 832 3.90 25.51 17.20
C LYS A 832 3.39 26.56 18.18
N GLY A 833 4.18 26.88 19.21
CA GLY A 833 3.90 27.91 20.21
C GLY A 833 2.87 27.50 21.26
N ARG A 834 2.43 26.24 21.28
CA ARG A 834 1.42 25.74 22.23
C ARG A 834 2.04 25.23 23.52
N SER A 835 1.40 25.59 24.63
CA SER A 835 1.67 25.07 25.99
C SER A 835 0.47 24.38 26.61
N THR A 836 -0.63 24.21 25.86
CA THR A 836 -1.86 23.50 26.28
C THR A 836 -2.43 22.67 25.13
N VAL A 837 -3.09 21.57 25.47
CA VAL A 837 -3.76 20.65 24.54
C VAL A 837 -5.17 20.31 25.04
N THR A 838 -6.07 19.93 24.13
CA THR A 838 -7.38 19.39 24.49
C THR A 838 -7.31 17.87 24.54
N ALA A 839 -7.40 17.29 25.75
CA ALA A 839 -7.45 15.85 25.99
C ALA A 839 -8.90 15.35 25.97
N TYR A 840 -9.16 14.21 25.34
CA TYR A 840 -10.44 13.48 25.42
C TYR A 840 -10.32 12.26 26.33
N PHE A 841 -11.19 12.16 27.33
CA PHE A 841 -11.24 11.02 28.24
C PHE A 841 -12.48 10.16 27.92
N PRO A 842 -12.31 8.97 27.30
CA PRO A 842 -13.42 8.05 27.05
C PRO A 842 -13.89 7.42 28.37
N MET A 843 -15.20 7.42 28.63
CA MET A 843 -15.81 6.99 29.90
C MET A 843 -16.81 5.82 29.80
N PRO A 844 -16.55 4.73 29.04
CA PRO A 844 -17.50 3.62 28.92
C PRO A 844 -17.55 2.73 30.17
N ASP A 845 -16.45 2.62 30.90
CA ASP A 845 -16.28 1.84 32.14
C ASP A 845 -16.49 2.67 33.41
N GLY A 846 -16.43 4.01 33.29
CA GLY A 846 -16.52 4.94 34.41
C GLY A 846 -15.20 5.14 35.19
N GLY A 847 -14.06 4.73 34.63
CA GLY A 847 -12.76 4.86 35.27
C GLY A 847 -12.13 6.26 35.17
N SER A 848 -11.31 6.62 36.15
CA SER A 848 -10.53 7.86 36.20
C SER A 848 -9.19 7.75 35.46
N TRP A 849 -8.68 8.91 35.00
CA TRP A 849 -7.34 9.08 34.43
C TRP A 849 -6.55 10.09 35.27
N LYS A 850 -5.28 9.79 35.57
CA LYS A 850 -4.41 10.60 36.42
C LYS A 850 -3.25 11.19 35.62
N HIS A 851 -3.03 12.50 35.69
CA HIS A 851 -1.95 13.19 34.96
C HIS A 851 -0.59 12.98 35.63
N ILE A 852 0.40 12.44 34.91
CA ILE A 852 1.63 11.91 35.52
C ILE A 852 2.56 12.99 36.12
N TRP A 853 2.39 14.27 35.76
CA TRP A 853 3.26 15.36 36.22
C TRP A 853 2.71 16.13 37.43
N THR A 854 1.39 16.11 37.64
CA THR A 854 0.71 16.90 38.69
C THR A 854 -0.09 16.03 39.66
N GLY A 855 -0.45 14.81 39.27
CA GLY A 855 -1.32 13.93 40.04
C GLY A 855 -2.82 14.24 39.90
N ASP A 856 -3.20 15.24 39.09
CA ASP A 856 -4.61 15.63 38.87
C ASP A 856 -5.43 14.48 38.27
N GLU A 857 -6.65 14.30 38.75
CA GLU A 857 -7.55 13.21 38.36
C GLU A 857 -8.73 13.71 37.50
N PHE A 858 -8.98 13.00 36.40
CA PHE A 858 -9.98 13.33 35.39
C PHE A 858 -10.92 12.13 35.24
N GLY A 859 -12.18 12.28 35.66
CA GLY A 859 -13.24 11.28 35.45
C GLY A 859 -14.15 10.97 36.66
N ASP A 860 -13.77 11.35 37.89
CA ASP A 860 -14.62 11.09 39.05
C ASP A 860 -15.90 11.94 39.06
N ARG A 861 -17.02 11.31 39.45
CA ARG A 861 -18.37 11.90 39.50
C ARG A 861 -18.57 12.91 40.64
N ARG A 862 -17.55 13.17 41.47
CA ARG A 862 -17.65 14.06 42.65
C ARG A 862 -17.38 15.54 42.36
N GLY A 863 -16.80 15.86 41.20
CA GLY A 863 -16.70 17.24 40.72
C GLY A 863 -18.08 17.76 40.29
N GLY A 864 -18.63 18.72 41.04
CA GLY A 864 -20.04 19.16 40.97
C GLY A 864 -20.50 19.92 39.71
N GLY A 865 -20.03 19.55 38.52
CA GLY A 865 -20.61 19.99 37.24
C GLY A 865 -21.83 19.14 36.88
N ALA A 866 -22.97 19.77 36.62
CA ALA A 866 -24.23 19.07 36.36
C ALA A 866 -24.25 18.37 35.00
N VAL A 867 -23.82 17.11 34.94
CA VAL A 867 -23.98 16.24 33.77
C VAL A 867 -25.36 15.58 33.80
N GLY A 868 -26.14 15.80 32.74
CA GLY A 868 -27.49 15.25 32.61
C GLY A 868 -27.52 13.71 32.56
N ASN A 869 -28.59 13.13 33.12
CA ASN A 869 -28.78 11.68 33.21
C ASN A 869 -28.96 11.06 31.81
N GLY A 870 -27.87 10.60 31.19
CA GLY A 870 -27.90 10.03 29.84
C GLY A 870 -26.57 10.01 29.04
N MET A 871 -25.45 10.54 29.56
CA MET A 871 -24.17 10.49 28.83
C MET A 871 -23.47 9.13 28.92
N SER A 872 -23.57 8.35 27.83
CA SER A 872 -22.74 7.17 27.54
C SER A 872 -21.46 7.54 26.76
N HIS A 873 -20.87 8.70 27.05
CA HIS A 873 -19.85 9.35 26.24
C HIS A 873 -18.76 9.98 27.13
N GLY A 874 -17.52 9.98 26.63
CA GLY A 874 -16.40 10.69 27.26
C GLY A 874 -16.47 12.22 27.13
N PHE A 875 -15.54 12.92 27.79
CA PHE A 875 -15.49 14.39 27.89
C PHE A 875 -14.14 14.98 27.45
N GLU A 876 -14.11 16.27 27.10
CA GLU A 876 -12.89 17.02 26.73
C GLU A 876 -12.47 18.01 27.82
N VAL A 877 -11.15 18.17 28.03
CA VAL A 877 -10.57 19.19 28.94
C VAL A 877 -9.32 19.80 28.30
N GLU A 878 -9.10 21.12 28.47
CA GLU A 878 -7.79 21.73 28.16
C GLU A 878 -6.82 21.50 29.32
N VAL A 879 -5.67 20.88 29.04
CA VAL A 879 -4.65 20.53 30.03
C VAL A 879 -3.32 21.18 29.65
N GLU A 880 -2.54 21.60 30.66
CA GLU A 880 -1.22 22.16 30.46
C GLU A 880 -0.22 21.10 29.98
N ALA A 881 0.53 21.46 28.93
CA ALA A 881 1.51 20.63 28.25
C ALA A 881 2.76 21.46 27.90
N ARG A 882 3.47 22.01 28.91
CA ARG A 882 4.70 22.79 28.69
C ARG A 882 5.81 21.92 28.08
N ILE A 883 6.84 22.53 27.50
CA ILE A 883 8.01 21.79 26.99
C ILE A 883 8.65 21.02 28.15
N GLY A 884 8.89 19.72 27.92
CA GLY A 884 9.37 18.75 28.90
C GLY A 884 8.26 18.09 29.73
N PHE A 885 7.04 18.62 29.71
CA PHE A 885 5.88 18.11 30.43
C PHE A 885 4.72 17.88 29.44
N PRO A 886 4.85 16.93 28.49
CA PRO A 886 3.78 16.59 27.56
C PRO A 886 2.58 16.02 28.33
N ALA A 887 1.36 16.34 27.92
CA ALA A 887 0.16 15.84 28.59
C ALA A 887 0.05 14.33 28.43
N VAL A 888 0.34 13.61 29.52
CA VAL A 888 0.32 12.14 29.60
C VAL A 888 -0.42 11.74 30.87
N PHE A 889 -1.31 10.78 30.71
CA PHE A 889 -2.20 10.31 31.76
C PHE A 889 -2.08 8.79 31.88
N VAL A 890 -2.34 8.27 33.07
CA VAL A 890 -2.42 6.83 33.35
C VAL A 890 -3.80 6.49 33.88
N ARG A 891 -4.27 5.26 33.65
CA ARG A 891 -5.47 4.77 34.33
C ARG A 891 -5.28 4.85 35.84
N ASP A 892 -6.27 5.37 36.54
CA ASP A 892 -6.26 5.44 38.00
C ASP A 892 -6.28 4.02 38.61
N GLY A 893 -5.59 3.83 39.73
CA GLY A 893 -5.31 2.51 40.31
C GLY A 893 -4.48 1.55 39.44
N SER A 894 -3.89 2.00 38.32
CA SER A 894 -3.06 1.14 37.47
C SER A 894 -1.66 0.95 38.05
N ILE A 895 -1.22 -0.30 38.18
CA ILE A 895 0.14 -0.69 38.57
C ILE A 895 1.20 -0.09 37.61
N VAL A 896 0.86 0.10 36.34
CA VAL A 896 1.72 0.80 35.37
C VAL A 896 1.81 2.29 35.70
N GLY A 897 0.69 2.90 36.12
CA GLY A 897 0.65 4.28 36.57
C GLY A 897 1.47 4.52 37.83
N GLU A 898 1.24 3.73 38.88
CA GLU A 898 2.01 3.79 40.14
C GLU A 898 3.51 3.70 39.88
N ARG A 899 3.94 2.73 39.05
CA ARG A 899 5.36 2.49 38.78
C ARG A 899 6.01 3.49 37.81
N ILE A 900 5.24 4.26 37.04
CA ILE A 900 5.75 5.36 36.20
C ILE A 900 5.88 6.67 36.99
N CYS A 901 5.16 6.81 38.11
CA CYS A 901 5.21 8.00 38.97
C CYS A 901 6.26 7.92 40.09
N LEU A 902 7.04 6.83 40.14
CA LEU A 902 8.13 6.55 41.10
C LEU A 902 9.51 6.69 40.44
#